data_AF-A0A8J4P7U2-F1
#
_entry.id   AF-A0A8J4P7U2-F1
#
_cell.length_a   1.000
_cell.length_b   1.000
_cell.length_c   1.000
_cell.angle_alpha   90.00
_cell.angle_beta   90.00
_cell.angle_gamma   90.00
#
_symmetry.space_group_name_H-M   'P 1'
#
loop_
_entity.id
_entity.type
_entity.pdbx_description
1 polymer ?
#
loop_
_entity_poly.entity_id
_entity_poly.type
_entity_poly.pdbx_seq_one_letter_code
_entity_poly.pdbx_strand_id
1 'polypeptide(L)'
;QCAGEEKRVGTRTVVVGHRPVLETDAYVAQKFCDNRIVSSKYTLWNFLPKNLFEQFRRIANFYFLIIFLVQVIVDTPTSPVTSGLPLFFVITVTAIKQGYEDWLRHRADNEVNKSNVFIVENAKQVQKESEKIKVGDIVEVKADETFPCDLIFLASSSIDGTCYVTTASLDGESNFKTHYAVRDTTVLCTDEAIDALTATIECEQPQPDLYKFVGRIIIYRSNQEPIARSLGPENLLLKGATLKNTKKIYGVAVYTGMETKMALNYQGKSQKRSAVEKSINAFLIVYLCILLSKATVCTTLKYVWQSNPFNDEPWYNEKTKKERETFKVLRMFTDFLSFMVLFNFIIPVSMYVTVEMQKFLGSFFISWDKEMYDEEIKEGALVNTSDLNEELGQVEYVFTDKTGTLTENSMEFIECCIDGHKYKDCISEVDGFSQTDGPLKYYGKAEKSREELFLRALCLCHTVQIKEADQVDGLIGHAECKCTYISSSPDEIALVKGAEKYGFTFLGLENDFMKIRNQKNETEMYQLLHVLNFDPVRRRMSVIVRTSTGKLLLFCKGADSSIFPRVQQEEIQQTKVHVDRNAMDGYRTLCVAFRELTQKEYDKIDRQLNEAKMALQDREEKMAKVFEDTEADMHLIGATAVEDRLQEQSAETIEALHAAGMKVWVLTGDKMETAKSTCYACRLFQTSTELLELTAKMVGESERKEDRLHELLMEYHKKLIQDVPKNRGGLKRSWTLSQEYGLIIDGSTLSLILNSSQDSSSSNYKNIFLQICLKCTAVLCCRMAPLQKAQIVRMVKNTKGSPITLSIGDGANDVSMILEAHVGIGIKGKEGRQASRNSDYAVPKFKHLRKLLLAHGHLYYVRIAHLVQYFFYKNLCFILPQFLYQFFCGFSQQPLYDAAYLTMYNICFTSLPILAYSLLEQHINIDTLTSDPQLYMKVSDNAMLQWRPFLYWTFLGAFEGLVFFFGVYFLFQNSSLEDNGKVFGNWTFGTIVFTVLVFTVTLKLALDTRFWTWMNHFVIWGSLAFYVFFSFFWGGVIWQQQRMYFVFAHMLTSVSTWLAIILLIFISLFPEILLIVLKNIKEKNHQVRNKMM
;
A
#
# COMPACT_ATOMS: atom_id res chain seq x y z
N GLN A 1 30.25 -1.10 11.58
CA GLN A 1 31.49 -1.35 12.36
C GLN A 1 31.30 -2.68 13.08
N CYS A 2 32.35 -3.50 13.00
CA CYS A 2 32.55 -4.91 13.38
C CYS A 2 31.43 -5.70 14.08
N ALA A 3 31.03 -6.79 13.43
CA ALA A 3 30.34 -7.93 14.01
C ALA A 3 31.38 -8.90 14.60
N GLY A 4 31.18 -9.29 15.86
CA GLY A 4 32.01 -10.30 16.51
C GLY A 4 32.14 -10.08 18.02
N GLU A 5 31.04 -10.20 18.75
CA GLU A 5 31.06 -10.53 20.19
C GLU A 5 29.66 -11.04 20.62
N GLU A 6 29.40 -12.32 20.36
CA GLU A 6 28.43 -13.09 21.15
C GLU A 6 29.03 -13.29 22.55
N LYS A 7 28.63 -12.49 23.54
CA LYS A 7 28.66 -12.83 24.99
C LYS A 7 28.15 -11.68 25.89
N ARG A 8 26.83 -11.67 26.11
CA ARG A 8 26.13 -11.53 27.40
C ARG A 8 24.66 -11.25 27.07
N VAL A 9 23.78 -12.19 27.39
CA VAL A 9 22.33 -11.97 27.45
C VAL A 9 22.12 -10.96 28.58
N GLY A 10 22.25 -9.67 28.28
CA GLY A 10 22.20 -8.59 29.25
C GLY A 10 20.75 -8.22 29.53
N THR A 11 20.24 -8.63 30.69
CA THR A 11 18.96 -8.13 31.22
C THR A 11 18.99 -6.61 31.33
N ARG A 12 17.83 -5.99 31.14
CA ARG A 12 17.60 -4.55 31.29
C ARG A 12 16.96 -4.31 32.65
N THR A 13 17.57 -3.45 33.46
CA THR A 13 17.01 -3.04 34.76
C THR A 13 16.49 -1.61 34.66
N VAL A 14 15.21 -1.42 34.98
CA VAL A 14 14.49 -0.15 34.98
C VAL A 14 14.12 0.21 36.41
N VAL A 15 14.46 1.43 36.84
CA VAL A 15 14.11 1.95 38.15
C VAL A 15 12.81 2.73 38.05
N VAL A 16 11.81 2.36 38.85
CA VAL A 16 10.50 3.03 38.83
C VAL A 16 10.61 4.42 39.48
N GLY A 17 10.15 5.47 38.78
CA GLY A 17 10.12 6.84 39.30
C GLY A 17 11.49 7.49 39.53
N HIS A 18 12.58 6.95 38.94
CA HIS A 18 13.97 7.42 39.08
C HIS A 18 14.47 7.55 40.54
N ARG A 19 13.86 6.83 41.48
CA ARG A 19 14.26 6.88 42.89
C ARG A 19 15.54 6.10 43.14
N PRO A 20 16.49 6.61 43.94
CA PRO A 20 17.73 5.89 44.23
C PRO A 20 17.41 4.61 45.02
N VAL A 21 17.83 3.46 44.49
CA VAL A 21 17.77 2.16 45.18
C VAL A 21 19.04 2.02 46.02
N LEU A 22 18.91 1.57 47.27
CA LEU A 22 20.04 1.34 48.17
C LEU A 22 21.04 0.37 47.54
N GLU A 23 22.30 0.82 47.44
CA GLU A 23 23.42 0.11 46.82
C GLU A 23 23.60 -1.29 47.40
N THR A 24 23.09 -2.31 46.72
CA THR A 24 23.66 -3.66 46.72
C THR A 24 23.61 -4.16 45.28
N ASP A 25 24.80 -4.39 44.73
CA ASP A 25 25.15 -4.81 43.38
C ASP A 25 25.20 -3.72 42.27
N ALA A 26 26.43 -3.54 41.76
CA ALA A 26 26.89 -2.86 40.55
C ALA A 26 25.83 -2.42 39.51
N TYR A 27 24.99 -1.43 39.84
CA TYR A 27 24.09 -0.81 38.87
C TYR A 27 24.88 0.16 37.98
N VAL A 28 25.24 -0.30 36.78
CA VAL A 28 25.71 0.59 35.71
C VAL A 28 24.47 1.20 35.06
N ALA A 29 24.29 2.52 35.21
CA ALA A 29 23.19 3.24 34.58
C ALA A 29 23.25 3.05 33.05
N GLN A 30 22.33 2.23 32.52
CA GLN A 30 22.20 2.03 31.08
C GLN A 30 21.66 3.31 30.43
N LYS A 31 22.26 3.70 29.30
CA LYS A 31 21.72 4.80 28.48
C LYS A 31 20.58 4.27 27.63
N PHE A 32 19.37 4.74 27.91
CA PHE A 32 18.18 4.44 27.11
C PHE A 32 17.99 5.45 25.97
N CYS A 33 17.29 5.03 24.92
CA CYS A 33 16.90 5.91 23.82
C CYS A 33 15.74 6.84 24.21
N ASP A 34 15.64 7.99 23.54
CA ASP A 34 14.54 8.94 23.71
C ASP A 34 13.25 8.44 23.05
N ASN A 35 12.08 8.94 23.50
CA ASN A 35 10.79 8.49 22.96
C ASN A 35 10.40 9.20 21.64
N ARG A 36 11.38 9.51 20.79
CA ARG A 36 11.14 10.16 19.50
C ARG A 36 10.82 9.13 18.43
N ILE A 37 9.82 9.47 17.61
CA ILE A 37 9.56 8.79 16.35
C ILE A 37 10.28 9.55 15.24
N VAL A 38 11.06 8.82 14.44
CA VAL A 38 11.78 9.36 13.30
C VAL A 38 11.44 8.52 12.07
N SER A 39 10.56 9.03 11.22
CA SER A 39 10.21 8.44 9.91
C SER A 39 10.91 9.15 8.74
N SER A 40 11.42 10.37 8.98
CA SER A 40 12.17 11.15 8.00
C SER A 40 13.46 10.48 7.52
N LYS A 41 13.82 10.71 6.25
CA LYS A 41 15.02 10.12 5.62
C LYS A 41 16.25 10.99 5.79
N TYR A 42 16.05 12.30 5.86
CA TYR A 42 17.10 13.29 5.90
C TYR A 42 17.01 14.11 7.19
N THR A 43 18.17 14.41 7.76
CA THR A 43 18.34 15.48 8.73
C THR A 43 18.71 16.75 7.97
N LEU A 44 18.50 17.92 8.59
CA LEU A 44 18.88 19.21 8.00
C LEU A 44 20.35 19.24 7.56
N TRP A 45 21.25 18.56 8.28
CA TRP A 45 22.67 18.53 7.97
C TRP A 45 23.05 17.51 6.89
N ASN A 46 22.43 16.33 6.89
CA ASN A 46 22.77 15.26 5.94
C ASN A 46 21.96 15.32 4.64
N PHE A 47 20.98 16.21 4.54
CA PHE A 47 20.09 16.34 3.38
C PHE A 47 20.89 16.48 2.08
N LEU A 48 21.75 17.50 1.97
CA LEU A 48 22.50 17.75 0.73
C LEU A 48 23.42 16.58 0.33
N PRO A 49 24.34 16.07 1.18
CA PRO A 49 25.25 15.01 0.76
C PRO A 49 24.53 13.69 0.46
N LYS A 50 23.50 13.32 1.25
CA LYS A 50 22.75 12.08 1.05
C LYS A 50 21.83 12.16 -0.19
N ASN A 51 21.19 13.31 -0.41
CA ASN A 51 20.35 13.56 -1.58
C ASN A 51 21.18 13.57 -2.86
N LEU A 52 22.31 14.31 -2.90
CA LEU A 52 23.21 14.31 -4.06
C LEU A 52 23.74 12.91 -4.37
N PHE A 53 24.16 12.15 -3.35
CA PHE A 53 24.58 10.77 -3.54
C PHE A 53 23.46 9.93 -4.18
N GLU A 54 22.23 10.05 -3.70
CA GLU A 54 21.09 9.31 -4.26
C GLU A 54 20.73 9.73 -5.69
N GLN A 55 20.83 11.03 -6.00
CA GLN A 55 20.59 11.53 -7.35
C GLN A 55 21.64 11.03 -8.35
N PHE A 56 22.91 10.93 -7.96
CA PHE A 56 23.98 10.42 -8.82
C PHE A 56 24.04 8.89 -8.91
N ARG A 57 23.28 8.16 -8.08
CA ARG A 57 23.01 6.74 -8.33
C ARG A 57 22.18 6.50 -9.59
N ARG A 58 21.53 7.55 -10.14
CA ARG A 58 20.85 7.49 -11.44
C ARG A 58 21.89 7.59 -12.57
N ILE A 59 21.94 6.58 -13.43
CA ILE A 59 22.92 6.44 -14.52
C ILE A 59 22.97 7.69 -15.41
N ALA A 60 21.81 8.27 -15.73
CA ALA A 60 21.73 9.47 -16.57
C ALA A 60 22.39 10.70 -15.93
N ASN A 61 22.14 10.97 -14.64
CA ASN A 61 22.74 12.09 -13.94
C ASN A 61 24.26 11.96 -13.88
N PHE A 62 24.75 10.74 -13.65
CA PHE A 62 26.18 10.44 -13.68
C PHE A 62 26.78 10.64 -15.07
N TYR A 63 26.11 10.18 -16.12
CA TYR A 63 26.51 10.41 -17.51
C TYR A 63 26.63 11.91 -17.84
N PHE A 64 25.62 12.72 -17.49
CA PHE A 64 25.65 14.16 -17.77
C PHE A 64 26.72 14.90 -16.98
N LEU A 65 27.02 14.46 -15.75
CA LEU A 65 28.14 14.98 -14.98
C LEU A 65 29.48 14.72 -15.69
N ILE A 66 29.66 13.51 -16.24
CA ILE A 66 30.86 13.17 -17.03
C ILE A 66 30.94 14.06 -18.27
N ILE A 67 29.86 14.23 -19.03
CA ILE A 67 29.87 15.07 -20.23
C ILE A 67 30.17 16.54 -19.89
N PHE A 68 29.59 17.06 -18.82
CA PHE A 68 29.89 18.41 -18.34
C PHE A 68 31.38 18.57 -17.99
N LEU A 69 31.96 17.60 -17.27
CA LEU A 69 33.37 17.61 -16.91
C LEU A 69 34.28 17.52 -18.16
N VAL A 70 33.89 16.71 -19.15
CA VAL A 70 34.60 16.63 -20.45
C VAL A 70 34.57 17.97 -21.20
N GLN A 71 33.43 18.67 -21.22
CA GLN A 71 33.30 19.99 -21.86
C GLN A 71 34.15 21.09 -21.22
N VAL A 72 34.41 20.98 -19.92
CA VAL A 72 35.27 21.94 -19.19
C VAL A 72 36.76 21.66 -19.47
N ILE A 73 37.13 20.40 -19.72
CA ILE A 73 38.52 20.00 -19.98
C ILE A 73 38.92 20.21 -21.45
N VAL A 74 37.99 20.02 -22.38
CA VAL A 74 38.24 20.02 -23.83
C VAL A 74 37.60 21.25 -24.50
N ASP A 75 38.35 21.88 -25.41
CA ASP A 75 37.82 22.91 -26.31
C ASP A 75 36.78 22.28 -27.25
N THR A 76 35.50 22.47 -26.93
CA THR A 76 34.36 21.90 -27.65
C THR A 76 33.57 22.97 -28.40
N PRO A 77 32.89 22.63 -29.51
CA PRO A 77 32.11 23.59 -30.31
C PRO A 77 30.86 24.13 -29.59
N THR A 78 30.47 23.50 -28.49
CA THR A 78 29.31 23.87 -27.66
C THR A 78 29.76 24.41 -26.31
N SER A 79 29.14 25.49 -25.83
CA SER A 79 29.49 26.07 -24.52
C SER A 79 29.19 25.10 -23.36
N PRO A 80 30.06 24.98 -22.33
CA PRO A 80 29.81 24.16 -21.14
C PRO A 80 28.50 24.49 -20.40
N VAL A 81 28.04 25.74 -20.52
CA VAL A 81 26.76 26.20 -19.93
C VAL A 81 25.58 25.40 -20.50
N THR A 82 25.66 24.96 -21.75
CA THR A 82 24.57 24.26 -22.45
C THR A 82 24.28 22.87 -21.87
N SER A 83 25.27 22.21 -21.25
CA SER A 83 25.08 20.90 -20.61
C SER A 83 25.04 20.98 -19.09
N GLY A 84 25.75 21.94 -18.48
CA GLY A 84 25.70 22.18 -17.04
C GLY A 84 24.34 22.71 -16.58
N LEU A 85 23.77 23.70 -17.26
CA LEU A 85 22.52 24.35 -16.83
C LEU A 85 21.35 23.36 -16.73
N PRO A 86 21.07 22.48 -17.72
CA PRO A 86 20.04 21.46 -17.58
C PRO A 86 20.30 20.50 -16.42
N LEU A 87 21.54 20.05 -16.21
CA LEU A 87 21.89 19.13 -15.13
C LEU A 87 21.62 19.75 -13.74
N PHE A 88 22.12 20.96 -13.51
CA PHE A 88 21.88 21.68 -12.25
C PHE A 88 20.39 21.96 -12.02
N PHE A 89 19.64 22.27 -13.09
CA PHE A 89 18.20 22.44 -13.01
C PHE A 89 17.50 21.13 -12.59
N VAL A 90 17.84 19.98 -13.19
CA VAL A 90 17.29 18.67 -12.81
C VAL A 90 17.56 18.37 -11.34
N ILE A 91 18.82 18.51 -10.91
CA ILE A 91 19.27 18.24 -9.54
C ILE A 91 18.54 19.15 -8.54
N THR A 92 18.36 20.42 -8.89
CA THR A 92 17.69 21.40 -8.02
C THR A 92 16.20 21.12 -7.89
N VAL A 93 15.50 20.88 -9.01
CA VAL A 93 14.05 20.57 -9.00
C VAL A 93 13.79 19.27 -8.22
N THR A 94 14.58 18.23 -8.47
CA THR A 94 14.46 16.96 -7.73
C THR A 94 14.83 17.12 -6.26
N ALA A 95 15.81 17.97 -5.91
CA ALA A 95 16.13 18.27 -4.52
C ALA A 95 15.01 19.03 -3.81
N ILE A 96 14.41 20.05 -4.44
CA ILE A 96 13.27 20.79 -3.87
C ILE A 96 12.09 19.85 -3.63
N LYS A 97 11.76 19.01 -4.62
CA LYS A 97 10.71 17.98 -4.50
C LYS A 97 10.95 17.05 -3.32
N GLN A 98 12.12 16.42 -3.24
CA GLN A 98 12.44 15.50 -2.14
C GLN A 98 12.49 16.20 -0.77
N GLY A 99 12.97 17.45 -0.75
CA GLY A 99 12.96 18.28 0.46
C GLY A 99 11.55 18.58 0.95
N TYR A 100 10.62 18.88 0.03
CA TYR A 100 9.21 19.08 0.35
C TYR A 100 8.57 17.80 0.90
N GLU A 101 8.78 16.65 0.23
CA GLU A 101 8.26 15.36 0.69
C GLU A 101 8.82 14.96 2.07
N ASP A 102 10.10 15.21 2.36
CA ASP A 102 10.68 14.91 3.67
C ASP A 102 10.25 15.92 4.75
N TRP A 103 10.05 17.19 4.39
CA TRP A 103 9.49 18.20 5.31
C TRP A 103 8.07 17.84 5.77
N LEU A 104 7.22 17.33 4.86
CA LEU A 104 5.91 16.82 5.21
C LEU A 104 5.99 15.67 6.24
N ARG A 105 7.00 14.79 6.13
CA ARG A 105 7.25 13.73 7.13
C ARG A 105 7.70 14.29 8.46
N HIS A 106 8.64 15.25 8.47
CA HIS A 106 9.06 15.94 9.70
C HIS A 106 7.87 16.61 10.40
N ARG A 107 6.96 17.22 9.64
CA ARG A 107 5.73 17.81 10.19
C ARG A 107 4.83 16.75 10.82
N ALA A 108 4.63 15.60 10.16
CA ALA A 108 3.83 14.50 10.68
C ALA A 108 4.47 13.82 11.92
N ASP A 109 5.79 13.65 11.93
CA ASP A 109 6.54 13.12 13.07
C ASP A 109 6.43 14.07 14.27
N ASN A 110 6.58 15.38 14.06
CA ASN A 110 6.46 16.40 15.11
C ASN A 110 5.05 16.46 15.72
N GLU A 111 4.01 16.20 14.93
CA GLU A 111 2.63 16.13 15.44
C GLU A 111 2.47 15.01 16.47
N VAL A 112 3.11 13.85 16.24
CA VAL A 112 3.09 12.72 17.20
C VAL A 112 4.03 12.95 18.37
N ASN A 113 5.25 13.44 18.10
CA ASN A 113 6.25 13.66 19.14
C ASN A 113 5.79 14.70 20.17
N LYS A 114 4.97 15.67 19.76
CA LYS A 114 4.38 16.72 20.61
C LYS A 114 3.00 16.35 21.16
N SER A 115 2.56 15.09 21.05
CA SER A 115 1.33 14.67 21.69
C SER A 115 1.44 14.80 23.20
N ASN A 116 0.37 15.27 23.84
CA ASN A 116 0.34 15.46 25.28
C ASN A 116 0.17 14.13 26.00
N VAL A 117 0.99 13.90 27.02
CA VAL A 117 0.94 12.72 27.88
C VAL A 117 1.00 13.18 29.34
N PHE A 118 0.25 12.51 30.21
CA PHE A 118 0.27 12.75 31.64
C PHE A 118 1.29 11.84 32.30
N ILE A 119 2.19 12.42 33.09
CA ILE A 119 3.14 11.68 33.91
C ILE A 119 2.97 12.05 35.38
N VAL A 120 3.32 11.15 36.28
CA VAL A 120 3.34 11.42 37.73
C VAL A 120 4.77 11.77 38.13
N GLU A 121 4.98 12.98 38.63
CA GLU A 121 6.27 13.46 39.11
C GLU A 121 6.07 14.31 40.37
N ASN A 122 6.83 14.00 41.44
CA ASN A 122 6.72 14.67 42.75
C ASN A 122 5.28 14.63 43.30
N ALA A 123 4.63 13.47 43.23
CA ALA A 123 3.25 13.23 43.68
C ALA A 123 2.19 14.13 43.01
N LYS A 124 2.49 14.70 41.83
CA LYS A 124 1.54 15.49 41.03
C LYS A 124 1.49 15.00 39.59
N GLN A 125 0.31 15.10 39.00
CA GLN A 125 0.12 14.92 37.56
C GLN A 125 0.72 16.12 36.81
N VAL A 126 1.71 15.86 35.94
CA VAL A 126 2.34 16.86 35.08
C VAL A 126 2.13 16.47 33.62
N GLN A 127 1.70 17.42 32.81
CA GLN A 127 1.57 17.23 31.38
C GLN A 127 2.94 17.41 30.71
N LYS A 128 3.40 16.41 29.96
CA LYS A 128 4.64 16.47 29.16
C LYS A 128 4.35 16.08 27.71
N GLU A 129 5.25 16.50 26.83
CA GLU A 129 5.27 16.05 25.43
C GLU A 129 5.76 14.60 25.36
N SER A 130 5.17 13.79 24.48
CA SER A 130 5.51 12.37 24.33
C SER A 130 6.99 12.11 24.07
N GLU A 131 7.69 12.98 23.33
CA GLU A 131 9.13 12.83 23.08
C GLU A 131 10.01 12.92 24.33
N LYS A 132 9.51 13.55 25.40
CA LYS A 132 10.27 13.78 26.65
C LYS A 132 10.14 12.62 27.65
N ILE A 133 9.32 11.61 27.34
CA ILE A 133 9.16 10.42 28.18
C ILE A 133 10.48 9.65 28.23
N LYS A 134 10.89 9.31 29.45
CA LYS A 134 12.07 8.49 29.73
C LYS A 134 11.64 7.15 30.32
N VAL A 135 12.50 6.16 30.13
CA VAL A 135 12.36 4.84 30.73
C VAL A 135 12.41 4.99 32.25
N GLY A 136 11.43 4.40 32.95
CA GLY A 136 11.23 4.55 34.39
C GLY A 136 10.19 5.61 34.78
N ASP A 137 9.73 6.47 33.85
CA ASP A 137 8.65 7.42 34.12
C ASP A 137 7.33 6.68 34.38
N ILE A 138 6.57 7.17 35.37
CA ILE A 138 5.20 6.71 35.64
C ILE A 138 4.25 7.52 34.75
N VAL A 139 3.58 6.84 33.83
CA VAL A 139 2.67 7.41 32.86
C VAL A 139 1.23 7.12 33.28
N GLU A 140 0.41 8.17 33.31
CA GLU A 140 -1.05 8.06 33.47
C GLU A 140 -1.70 8.09 32.08
N VAL A 141 -2.57 7.11 31.82
CA VAL A 141 -3.29 7.00 30.55
C VAL A 141 -4.78 6.98 30.83
N LYS A 142 -5.54 7.86 30.17
CA LYS A 142 -6.99 8.02 30.36
C LYS A 142 -7.77 7.16 29.36
N ALA A 143 -9.06 7.02 29.62
CA ALA A 143 -9.98 6.30 28.73
C ALA A 143 -9.86 6.82 27.29
N ASP A 144 -9.83 5.89 26.33
CA ASP A 144 -9.76 6.16 24.89
C ASP A 144 -8.45 6.79 24.39
N GLU A 145 -7.41 6.88 25.23
CA GLU A 145 -6.07 7.32 24.81
C GLU A 145 -5.20 6.16 24.31
N THR A 146 -4.31 6.46 23.36
CA THR A 146 -3.32 5.52 22.83
C THR A 146 -2.05 5.50 23.70
N PHE A 147 -1.47 4.33 23.93
CA PHE A 147 -0.23 4.22 24.70
C PHE A 147 0.95 4.87 23.96
N PRO A 148 1.71 5.78 24.61
CA PRO A 148 2.80 6.53 23.96
C PRO A 148 4.09 5.71 23.78
N CYS A 149 4.29 4.70 24.63
CA CYS A 149 5.43 3.78 24.64
C CYS A 149 5.01 2.46 25.30
N ASP A 150 5.93 1.48 25.40
CA ASP A 150 5.59 0.20 26.02
C ASP A 150 5.65 0.34 27.56
N LEU A 151 4.52 0.09 28.22
CA LEU A 151 4.34 0.29 29.66
C LEU A 151 4.13 -1.02 30.40
N ILE A 152 4.59 -1.11 31.65
CA ILE A 152 4.16 -2.17 32.59
C ILE A 152 3.02 -1.65 33.44
N PHE A 153 1.91 -2.39 33.47
CA PHE A 153 0.67 -2.02 34.13
C PHE A 153 0.77 -2.18 35.65
N LEU A 154 0.72 -1.07 36.39
CA LEU A 154 0.86 -1.05 37.85
C LEU A 154 -0.47 -1.03 38.59
N ALA A 155 -1.36 -0.11 38.22
CA ALA A 155 -2.61 0.12 38.93
C ALA A 155 -3.67 0.71 37.99
N SER A 156 -4.94 0.48 38.31
CA SER A 156 -6.10 0.97 37.56
C SER A 156 -7.11 1.60 38.52
N SER A 157 -7.98 2.47 37.97
CA SER A 157 -9.16 2.94 38.69
C SER A 157 -10.17 1.83 39.04
N SER A 158 -10.09 0.67 38.38
CA SER A 158 -10.99 -0.46 38.61
C SER A 158 -10.57 -1.25 39.86
N ILE A 159 -11.55 -1.63 40.69
CA ILE A 159 -11.33 -2.36 41.96
C ILE A 159 -10.60 -3.70 41.72
N ASP A 160 -10.87 -4.34 40.59
CA ASP A 160 -10.31 -5.65 40.24
C ASP A 160 -8.87 -5.59 39.69
N GLY A 161 -8.30 -4.40 39.49
CA GLY A 161 -6.96 -4.25 38.91
C GLY A 161 -6.85 -4.66 37.44
N THR A 162 -7.96 -4.68 36.70
CA THR A 162 -8.00 -5.03 35.28
C THR A 162 -8.13 -3.78 34.40
N CYS A 163 -7.62 -3.87 33.17
CA CYS A 163 -7.95 -2.92 32.11
C CYS A 163 -8.24 -3.64 30.78
N TYR A 164 -8.98 -2.98 29.91
CA TYR A 164 -9.29 -3.48 28.56
C TYR A 164 -8.53 -2.68 27.52
N VAL A 165 -7.88 -3.39 26.60
CA VAL A 165 -7.06 -2.78 25.57
C VAL A 165 -7.51 -3.29 24.21
N THR A 166 -7.63 -2.39 23.23
CA THR A 166 -7.75 -2.79 21.82
C THR A 166 -6.38 -2.78 21.16
N THR A 167 -6.03 -3.89 20.52
CA THR A 167 -4.80 -4.07 19.72
C THR A 167 -5.07 -4.13 18.23
N ALA A 168 -6.27 -3.74 17.77
CA ALA A 168 -6.67 -3.83 16.36
C ALA A 168 -5.63 -3.18 15.41
N SER A 169 -5.01 -2.08 15.82
CA SER A 169 -3.94 -1.41 15.08
C SER A 169 -2.63 -2.23 14.95
N LEU A 170 -2.34 -3.14 15.89
CA LEU A 170 -1.08 -3.89 16.00
C LEU A 170 -1.17 -5.30 15.42
N ASP A 171 -2.29 -6.00 15.62
CA ASP A 171 -2.48 -7.39 15.17
C ASP A 171 -3.77 -7.63 14.36
N GLY A 172 -4.64 -6.64 14.23
CA GLY A 172 -5.90 -6.75 13.47
C GLY A 172 -6.99 -7.52 14.21
N GLU A 173 -6.81 -7.81 15.50
CA GLU A 173 -7.84 -8.45 16.33
C GLU A 173 -8.86 -7.42 16.82
N SER A 174 -10.15 -7.69 16.59
CA SER A 174 -11.26 -6.78 16.96
C SER A 174 -11.68 -6.89 18.43
N ASN A 175 -11.26 -7.94 19.13
CA ASN A 175 -11.66 -8.20 20.51
C ASN A 175 -10.81 -7.39 21.49
N PHE A 176 -11.40 -6.98 22.60
CA PHE A 176 -10.65 -6.36 23.68
C PHE A 176 -9.87 -7.41 24.47
N LYS A 177 -8.61 -7.08 24.76
CA LYS A 177 -7.72 -7.90 25.57
C LYS A 177 -7.75 -7.41 27.01
N THR A 178 -7.89 -8.35 27.93
CA THR A 178 -7.84 -8.06 29.37
C THR A 178 -6.41 -8.12 29.85
N HIS A 179 -5.93 -7.02 30.43
CA HIS A 179 -4.63 -6.94 31.08
C HIS A 179 -4.80 -6.81 32.60
N TYR A 180 -3.83 -7.36 33.34
CA TYR A 180 -3.86 -7.42 34.79
C TYR A 180 -2.74 -6.60 35.40
N ALA A 181 -3.08 -5.79 36.40
CA ALA A 181 -2.12 -5.04 37.19
C ALA A 181 -1.28 -5.99 38.04
N VAL A 182 -0.08 -5.55 38.42
CA VAL A 182 0.72 -6.28 39.41
C VAL A 182 -0.05 -6.32 40.74
N ARG A 183 -0.25 -7.52 41.30
CA ARG A 183 -1.14 -7.75 42.46
C ARG A 183 -0.82 -6.88 43.69
N ASP A 184 0.47 -6.65 43.94
CA ASP A 184 0.91 -5.90 45.13
C ASP A 184 0.84 -4.37 44.95
N THR A 185 0.65 -3.89 43.72
CA THR A 185 0.54 -2.46 43.39
C THR A 185 -0.89 -2.02 43.08
N THR A 186 -1.86 -2.95 43.05
CA THR A 186 -3.26 -2.67 42.72
C THR A 186 -3.92 -1.67 43.67
N VAL A 187 -3.41 -1.56 44.91
CA VAL A 187 -3.90 -0.62 45.94
C VAL A 187 -3.47 0.83 45.68
N LEU A 188 -2.48 1.06 44.79
CA LEU A 188 -1.88 2.37 44.54
C LEU A 188 -2.69 3.17 43.51
N CYS A 189 -3.90 3.59 43.90
CA CYS A 189 -4.83 4.28 43.00
C CYS A 189 -4.71 5.82 42.97
N THR A 190 -3.84 6.39 43.83
CA THR A 190 -3.61 7.84 43.94
C THR A 190 -2.19 8.22 43.50
N ASP A 191 -2.05 9.46 43.01
CA ASP A 191 -0.77 9.98 42.52
C ASP A 191 0.32 9.97 43.61
N GLU A 192 -0.06 10.23 44.87
CA GLU A 192 0.84 10.19 46.03
C GLU A 192 1.29 8.76 46.36
N ALA A 193 0.37 7.79 46.31
CA ALA A 193 0.65 6.40 46.63
C ALA A 193 1.54 5.76 45.55
N ILE A 194 1.29 6.07 44.28
CA ILE A 194 2.10 5.52 43.19
C ILE A 194 3.48 6.17 43.11
N ASP A 195 3.59 7.46 43.42
CA ASP A 195 4.89 8.12 43.52
C ASP A 195 5.72 7.50 44.66
N ALA A 196 5.09 7.14 45.79
CA ALA A 196 5.74 6.49 46.93
C ALA A 196 6.33 5.09 46.65
N LEU A 197 5.98 4.46 45.52
CA LEU A 197 6.45 3.12 45.16
C LEU A 197 7.96 3.10 44.87
N THR A 198 8.70 2.30 45.63
CA THR A 198 10.11 1.99 45.33
C THR A 198 10.19 0.58 44.76
N ALA A 199 10.42 0.47 43.46
CA ALA A 199 10.53 -0.82 42.77
C ALA A 199 11.56 -0.78 41.64
N THR A 200 12.12 -1.95 41.32
CA THR A 200 12.96 -2.17 40.14
C THR A 200 12.33 -3.24 39.26
N ILE A 201 12.40 -3.03 37.95
CA ILE A 201 11.89 -3.97 36.95
C ILE A 201 13.09 -4.51 36.20
N GLU A 202 13.29 -5.82 36.22
CA GLU A 202 14.26 -6.51 35.37
C GLU A 202 13.52 -7.21 34.24
N CYS A 203 13.91 -6.93 33.00
CA CYS A 203 13.27 -7.47 31.81
C CYS A 203 14.30 -7.85 30.74
N GLU A 204 13.85 -8.58 29.73
CA GLU A 204 14.67 -8.90 28.58
C GLU A 204 14.99 -7.67 27.70
N GLN A 205 15.98 -7.81 26.82
CA GLN A 205 16.23 -6.82 25.77
C GLN A 205 15.03 -6.77 24.82
N PRO A 206 14.72 -5.60 24.23
CA PRO A 206 13.54 -5.43 23.40
C PRO A 206 13.58 -6.39 22.19
N GLN A 207 12.52 -7.20 22.06
CA GLN A 207 12.34 -8.17 20.97
C GLN A 207 11.14 -7.78 20.10
N PRO A 208 11.12 -8.12 18.81
CA PRO A 208 10.01 -7.82 17.92
C PRO A 208 8.75 -8.66 18.18
N ASP A 209 8.83 -9.77 18.92
CA ASP A 209 7.66 -10.61 19.21
C ASP A 209 6.66 -9.89 20.13
N LEU A 210 5.43 -9.68 19.64
CA LEU A 210 4.37 -8.98 20.37
C LEU A 210 3.87 -9.78 21.58
N TYR A 211 3.81 -11.10 21.49
CA TYR A 211 3.13 -11.96 22.49
C TYR A 211 4.06 -12.50 23.57
N LYS A 212 5.37 -12.43 23.36
CA LYS A 212 6.37 -12.88 24.33
C LYS A 212 6.90 -11.72 25.14
N PHE A 213 6.79 -11.78 26.46
CA PHE A 213 7.46 -10.86 27.36
C PHE A 213 7.86 -11.60 28.63
N VAL A 214 9.12 -11.46 29.02
CA VAL A 214 9.62 -12.03 30.27
C VAL A 214 10.26 -10.94 31.12
N GLY A 215 9.76 -10.78 32.34
CA GLY A 215 10.36 -9.90 33.31
C GLY A 215 10.03 -10.29 34.76
N ARG A 216 10.62 -9.54 35.68
CA ARG A 216 10.28 -9.56 37.10
C ARG A 216 10.29 -8.15 37.67
N ILE A 217 9.37 -7.88 38.58
CA ILE A 217 9.37 -6.65 39.38
C ILE A 217 9.77 -6.99 40.81
N ILE A 218 10.67 -6.19 41.38
CA ILE A 218 11.16 -6.30 42.75
C ILE A 218 10.66 -5.06 43.50
N ILE A 219 9.78 -5.26 44.46
CA ILE A 219 9.17 -4.19 45.24
C ILE A 219 9.87 -4.13 46.60
N TYR A 220 10.38 -2.94 46.94
CA TYR A 220 11.05 -2.68 48.21
C TYR A 220 10.07 -2.01 49.16
N ARG A 221 9.75 -2.67 50.28
CA ARG A 221 8.98 -2.08 51.38
C ARG A 221 9.90 -1.84 52.57
N SER A 222 9.70 -0.71 53.26
CA SER A 222 10.45 -0.39 54.47
C SER A 222 10.27 -1.52 55.50
N ASN A 223 11.38 -2.12 55.96
CA ASN A 223 11.44 -3.20 56.95
C ASN A 223 10.88 -4.57 56.53
N GLN A 224 10.78 -4.88 55.23
CA GLN A 224 10.44 -6.23 54.73
C GLN A 224 11.45 -6.70 53.68
N GLU A 225 11.60 -8.02 53.52
CA GLU A 225 12.37 -8.57 52.41
C GLU A 225 11.76 -8.16 51.06
N PRO A 226 12.58 -7.90 50.04
CA PRO A 226 12.11 -7.49 48.73
C PRO A 226 11.21 -8.57 48.10
N ILE A 227 10.02 -8.16 47.68
CA ILE A 227 9.03 -9.07 47.07
C ILE A 227 9.27 -9.09 45.57
N ALA A 228 9.64 -10.25 45.03
CA ALA A 228 9.75 -10.47 43.59
C ALA A 228 8.45 -11.06 43.01
N ARG A 229 7.97 -10.48 41.92
CA ARG A 229 6.86 -11.01 41.11
C ARG A 229 7.28 -11.18 39.67
N SER A 230 6.82 -12.26 39.04
CA SER A 230 6.99 -12.47 37.61
C SER A 230 6.06 -11.54 36.83
N LEU A 231 6.56 -11.03 35.71
CA LEU A 231 5.80 -10.26 34.73
C LEU A 231 5.69 -11.06 33.44
N GLY A 232 4.47 -11.19 32.96
CA GLY A 232 4.14 -11.81 31.67
C GLY A 232 3.61 -10.80 30.64
N PRO A 233 3.22 -11.25 29.45
CA PRO A 233 2.59 -10.41 28.42
C PRO A 233 1.29 -9.75 28.90
N GLU A 234 0.56 -10.36 29.82
CA GLU A 234 -0.65 -9.82 30.44
C GLU A 234 -0.42 -8.55 31.26
N ASN A 235 0.82 -8.26 31.66
CA ASN A 235 1.19 -7.04 32.39
C ASN A 235 1.76 -5.94 31.46
N LEU A 236 2.05 -6.26 30.20
CA LEU A 236 2.67 -5.34 29.24
C LEU A 236 1.60 -4.65 28.38
N LEU A 237 1.68 -3.33 28.30
CA LEU A 237 0.82 -2.48 27.46
C LEU A 237 1.68 -1.92 26.32
N LEU A 238 1.25 -2.18 25.08
CA LEU A 238 2.06 -1.90 23.89
C LEU A 238 1.77 -0.51 23.31
N LYS A 239 2.81 0.15 22.81
CA LYS A 239 2.67 1.38 22.02
C LYS A 239 1.72 1.18 20.84
N GLY A 240 0.79 2.12 20.65
CA GLY A 240 -0.19 2.07 19.56
C GLY A 240 -1.46 1.29 19.89
N ALA A 241 -1.50 0.53 20.99
CA ALA A 241 -2.74 0.00 21.52
C ALA A 241 -3.52 1.13 22.25
N THR A 242 -4.85 0.99 22.30
CA THR A 242 -5.74 2.03 22.89
C THR A 242 -6.43 1.50 24.13
N LEU A 243 -6.45 2.31 25.20
CA LEU A 243 -7.18 1.97 26.42
C LEU A 243 -8.69 2.09 26.19
N LYS A 244 -9.44 1.05 26.56
CA LYS A 244 -10.91 1.03 26.45
C LYS A 244 -11.53 0.67 27.80
N ASN A 245 -12.75 1.15 28.03
CA ASN A 245 -13.59 0.73 29.16
C ASN A 245 -12.94 0.84 30.55
N THR A 246 -11.94 1.71 30.71
CA THR A 246 -11.22 1.94 31.97
C THR A 246 -10.93 3.42 32.07
N LYS A 247 -11.31 4.08 33.18
CA LYS A 247 -11.24 5.55 33.30
C LYS A 247 -9.81 6.07 33.25
N LYS A 248 -8.93 5.47 34.05
CA LYS A 248 -7.50 5.76 34.06
C LYS A 248 -6.67 4.57 34.53
N ILE A 249 -5.44 4.50 34.07
CA ILE A 249 -4.43 3.55 34.54
C ILE A 249 -3.10 4.25 34.80
N TYR A 250 -2.26 3.61 35.61
CA TYR A 250 -0.86 3.97 35.80
C TYR A 250 0.04 2.84 35.31
N GLY A 251 1.05 3.20 34.52
CA GLY A 251 2.05 2.25 34.06
C GLY A 251 3.44 2.87 34.00
N VAL A 252 4.48 2.02 34.04
CA VAL A 252 5.89 2.47 33.98
C VAL A 252 6.45 2.25 32.59
N ALA A 253 7.09 3.27 32.03
CA ALA A 253 7.75 3.18 30.73
C ALA A 253 8.95 2.22 30.77
N VAL A 254 8.87 1.12 30.03
CA VAL A 254 9.94 0.12 29.93
C VAL A 254 10.70 0.25 28.62
N TYR A 255 10.02 0.30 27.47
CA TYR A 255 10.66 0.53 26.18
C TYR A 255 10.14 1.83 25.56
N THR A 256 11.06 2.69 25.10
CA THR A 256 10.78 4.00 24.51
C THR A 256 11.26 4.08 23.07
N GLY A 257 10.68 4.98 22.28
CA GLY A 257 11.19 5.34 20.95
C GLY A 257 11.27 4.15 19.99
N MET A 258 12.45 3.95 19.42
CA MET A 258 12.74 2.89 18.44
C MET A 258 12.96 1.50 19.06
N GLU A 259 13.00 1.39 20.39
CA GLU A 259 13.08 0.11 21.11
C GLU A 259 11.71 -0.50 21.39
N THR A 260 10.62 0.25 21.20
CA THR A 260 9.27 -0.28 21.36
C THR A 260 9.02 -1.44 20.40
N LYS A 261 8.25 -2.45 20.82
CA LYS A 261 7.99 -3.64 20.00
C LYS A 261 7.38 -3.28 18.64
N MET A 262 6.52 -2.25 18.62
CA MET A 262 5.94 -1.70 17.41
C MET A 262 7.03 -1.14 16.46
N ALA A 263 7.99 -0.36 16.97
CA ALA A 263 9.06 0.21 16.17
C ALA A 263 10.08 -0.83 15.71
N LEU A 264 10.31 -1.90 16.48
CA LEU A 264 11.16 -3.03 16.04
C LEU A 264 10.56 -3.81 14.85
N ASN A 265 9.23 -3.84 14.75
CA ASN A 265 8.53 -4.41 13.59
C ASN A 265 8.42 -3.42 12.41
N TYR A 266 8.86 -2.17 12.58
CA TYR A 266 8.90 -1.18 11.52
C TYR A 266 10.16 -1.36 10.68
N GLN A 267 10.00 -1.74 9.42
CA GLN A 267 11.11 -1.73 8.46
C GLN A 267 11.33 -0.31 7.95
N GLY A 268 12.59 0.15 7.90
CA GLY A 268 12.91 1.46 7.35
C GLY A 268 12.44 1.60 5.90
N LYS A 269 11.87 2.76 5.53
CA LYS A 269 11.33 3.02 4.18
C LYS A 269 12.45 2.98 3.13
N SER A 270 12.54 1.87 2.38
CA SER A 270 13.36 1.78 1.17
C SER A 270 12.82 2.69 0.07
N GLN A 271 13.68 3.19 -0.81
CA GLN A 271 13.22 3.90 -2.01
C GLN A 271 12.76 2.87 -3.04
N LYS A 272 11.47 2.94 -3.37
CA LYS A 272 10.88 2.14 -4.42
C LYS A 272 11.27 2.73 -5.77
N ARG A 273 11.53 1.87 -6.75
CA ARG A 273 11.88 2.25 -8.12
C ARG A 273 10.83 1.69 -9.06
N SER A 274 10.40 2.51 -10.00
CA SER A 274 9.38 2.17 -10.99
C SER A 274 9.94 1.21 -12.06
N ALA A 275 9.09 0.30 -12.55
CA ALA A 275 9.42 -0.61 -13.64
C ALA A 275 9.64 0.14 -14.96
N VAL A 276 8.97 1.26 -15.15
CA VAL A 276 9.16 2.17 -16.28
C VAL A 276 10.57 2.76 -16.26
N GLU A 277 11.08 3.19 -15.10
CA GLU A 277 12.45 3.71 -14.99
C GLU A 277 13.52 2.66 -15.33
N LYS A 278 13.29 1.40 -14.94
CA LYS A 278 14.17 0.28 -15.33
C LYS A 278 14.22 0.11 -16.85
N SER A 279 13.09 0.26 -17.52
CA SER A 279 12.99 0.20 -18.99
C SER A 279 13.65 1.39 -19.67
N ILE A 280 13.46 2.61 -19.12
CA ILE A 280 14.15 3.83 -19.59
C ILE A 280 15.67 3.65 -19.52
N ASN A 281 16.19 3.11 -18.41
CA ASN A 281 17.63 2.86 -18.27
C ASN A 281 18.14 1.83 -19.31
N ALA A 282 17.36 0.81 -19.64
CA ALA A 282 17.72 -0.14 -20.70
C ALA A 282 17.77 0.53 -22.08
N PHE A 283 16.81 1.40 -22.40
CA PHE A 283 16.80 2.19 -23.64
C PHE A 283 17.96 3.19 -23.70
N LEU A 284 18.29 3.82 -22.57
CA LEU A 284 19.42 4.74 -22.46
C LEU A 284 20.75 4.07 -22.82
N ILE A 285 20.95 2.80 -22.41
CA ILE A 285 22.14 2.03 -22.78
C ILE A 285 22.23 1.86 -24.30
N VAL A 286 21.12 1.55 -24.98
CA VAL A 286 21.11 1.43 -26.46
C VAL A 286 21.46 2.74 -27.13
N TYR A 287 20.89 3.85 -26.67
CA TYR A 287 21.21 5.18 -27.22
C TYR A 287 22.65 5.62 -26.91
N LEU A 288 23.21 5.22 -25.77
CA LEU A 288 24.62 5.40 -25.46
C LEU A 288 25.51 4.59 -26.43
N CYS A 289 25.14 3.37 -26.78
CA CYS A 289 25.84 2.61 -27.82
C CYS A 289 25.76 3.29 -29.18
N ILE A 290 24.61 3.84 -29.57
CA ILE A 290 24.45 4.60 -30.82
C ILE A 290 25.36 5.85 -30.80
N LEU A 291 25.39 6.59 -29.68
CA LEU A 291 26.27 7.75 -29.50
C LEU A 291 27.74 7.39 -29.72
N LEU A 292 28.21 6.38 -28.99
CA LEU A 292 29.60 5.92 -29.08
C LEU A 292 29.93 5.46 -30.51
N SER A 293 29.03 4.72 -31.16
CA SER A 293 29.25 4.29 -32.54
C SER A 293 29.38 5.46 -33.51
N LYS A 294 28.56 6.51 -33.36
CA LYS A 294 28.61 7.70 -34.23
C LYS A 294 29.91 8.48 -34.02
N ALA A 295 30.31 8.67 -32.77
CA ALA A 295 31.56 9.33 -32.44
C ALA A 295 32.77 8.55 -32.99
N THR A 296 32.81 7.23 -32.80
CA THR A 296 33.88 6.38 -33.34
C THR A 296 33.93 6.43 -34.87
N VAL A 297 32.79 6.29 -35.55
CA VAL A 297 32.73 6.36 -37.03
C VAL A 297 33.23 7.71 -37.54
N CYS A 298 32.76 8.83 -36.98
CA CYS A 298 33.22 10.16 -37.39
C CYS A 298 34.73 10.36 -37.15
N THR A 299 35.25 9.94 -35.99
CA THR A 299 36.69 10.04 -35.70
C THR A 299 37.49 9.18 -36.67
N THR A 300 37.13 7.91 -36.87
CA THR A 300 37.85 7.02 -37.80
C THR A 300 37.83 7.58 -39.22
N LEU A 301 36.66 7.99 -39.72
CA LEU A 301 36.55 8.55 -41.07
C LEU A 301 37.29 9.87 -41.22
N LYS A 302 37.34 10.73 -40.20
CA LYS A 302 38.18 11.95 -40.18
C LYS A 302 39.64 11.61 -40.43
N TYR A 303 40.21 10.68 -39.65
CA TYR A 303 41.62 10.32 -39.76
C TYR A 303 41.95 9.55 -41.05
N VAL A 304 40.99 8.78 -41.59
CA VAL A 304 41.12 8.16 -42.92
C VAL A 304 41.13 9.24 -44.01
N TRP A 305 40.23 10.23 -43.94
CA TRP A 305 40.15 11.33 -44.90
C TRP A 305 41.40 12.24 -44.87
N GLN A 306 41.92 12.50 -43.67
CA GLN A 306 43.16 13.25 -43.43
C GLN A 306 44.43 12.45 -43.71
N SER A 307 44.33 11.16 -44.03
CA SER A 307 45.50 10.38 -44.49
C SER A 307 46.08 10.94 -45.79
N ASN A 308 45.28 11.69 -46.57
CA ASN A 308 45.75 12.44 -47.72
C ASN A 308 46.35 13.77 -47.26
N PRO A 309 47.62 14.08 -47.59
CA PRO A 309 48.31 15.28 -47.09
C PRO A 309 47.65 16.59 -47.52
N PHE A 310 47.01 16.63 -48.70
CA PHE A 310 46.24 17.79 -49.18
C PHE A 310 44.98 18.08 -48.34
N ASN A 311 44.43 17.08 -47.65
CA ASN A 311 43.25 17.22 -46.81
C ASN A 311 43.62 17.52 -45.34
N ASP A 312 44.84 17.19 -44.91
CA ASP A 312 45.28 17.40 -43.55
C ASP A 312 45.58 18.87 -43.25
N GLU A 313 46.14 19.60 -44.23
CA GLU A 313 46.35 21.05 -44.18
C GLU A 313 45.87 21.70 -45.49
N PRO A 314 44.55 21.99 -45.61
CA PRO A 314 44.01 22.67 -46.78
C PRO A 314 44.57 24.10 -46.92
N TRP A 315 44.65 24.61 -48.15
CA TRP A 315 45.24 25.92 -48.47
C TRP A 315 44.63 27.13 -47.74
N TYR A 316 43.41 26.99 -47.20
CA TYR A 316 42.66 28.06 -46.54
C TYR A 316 42.71 28.01 -45.00
N ASN A 317 43.38 27.02 -44.39
CA ASN A 317 43.48 26.90 -42.93
C ASN A 317 44.82 26.26 -42.51
N GLU A 318 45.69 27.05 -41.89
CA GLU A 318 47.01 26.61 -41.40
C GLU A 318 46.93 26.09 -39.96
N LYS A 319 47.59 24.96 -39.67
CA LYS A 319 47.61 24.39 -38.31
C LYS A 319 48.46 25.25 -37.38
N THR A 320 47.96 25.48 -36.16
CA THR A 320 48.71 26.23 -35.14
C THR A 320 49.92 25.42 -34.66
N LYS A 321 51.03 26.07 -34.26
CA LYS A 321 52.23 25.38 -33.72
C LYS A 321 51.90 24.35 -32.63
N LYS A 322 50.99 24.72 -31.70
CA LYS A 322 50.48 23.84 -30.63
C LYS A 322 49.80 22.57 -31.16
N GLU A 323 49.09 22.65 -32.30
CA GLU A 323 48.43 21.49 -32.91
C GLU A 323 49.38 20.56 -33.67
N ARG A 324 50.50 21.12 -34.17
CA ARG A 324 51.57 20.34 -34.83
C ARG A 324 52.43 19.58 -33.80
N GLU A 325 52.61 20.15 -32.61
CA GLU A 325 53.39 19.55 -31.51
C GLU A 325 52.58 18.56 -30.64
N THR A 326 51.25 18.56 -30.74
CA THR A 326 50.39 17.65 -29.96
C THR A 326 50.50 16.20 -30.46
N PHE A 327 50.66 15.25 -29.53
CA PHE A 327 50.68 13.82 -29.88
C PHE A 327 49.43 13.40 -30.67
N LYS A 328 49.62 12.67 -31.77
CA LYS A 328 48.55 12.21 -32.68
C LYS A 328 47.44 11.43 -31.95
N VAL A 329 47.81 10.60 -30.99
CA VAL A 329 46.85 9.81 -30.19
C VAL A 329 46.02 10.71 -29.26
N LEU A 330 46.66 11.71 -28.64
CA LEU A 330 45.96 12.67 -27.78
C LEU A 330 44.95 13.50 -28.60
N ARG A 331 45.35 13.97 -29.78
CA ARG A 331 44.46 14.68 -30.72
C ARG A 331 43.28 13.81 -31.15
N MET A 332 43.51 12.54 -31.46
CA MET A 332 42.45 11.58 -31.82
C MET A 332 41.45 11.41 -30.68
N PHE A 333 41.94 11.32 -29.45
CA PHE A 333 41.10 11.22 -28.26
C PHE A 333 40.30 12.50 -28.00
N THR A 334 40.93 13.67 -28.12
CA THR A 334 40.26 14.98 -28.01
C THR A 334 39.17 15.14 -29.08
N ASP A 335 39.45 14.79 -30.34
CA ASP A 335 38.48 14.82 -31.43
C ASP A 335 37.30 13.88 -31.18
N PHE A 336 37.56 12.68 -30.65
CA PHE A 336 36.51 11.72 -30.26
C PHE A 336 35.61 12.28 -29.15
N LEU A 337 36.19 12.87 -28.10
CA LEU A 337 35.42 13.52 -27.04
C LEU A 337 34.59 14.70 -27.57
N SER A 338 35.14 15.50 -28.49
CA SER A 338 34.42 16.60 -29.13
C SER A 338 33.24 16.12 -29.99
N PHE A 339 33.38 15.01 -30.73
CA PHE A 339 32.26 14.38 -31.43
C PHE A 339 31.21 13.81 -30.48
N MET A 340 31.64 13.18 -29.38
CA MET A 340 30.73 12.70 -28.34
C MET A 340 29.90 13.85 -27.75
N VAL A 341 30.52 15.00 -27.49
CA VAL A 341 29.83 16.20 -27.02
C VAL A 341 28.86 16.75 -28.07
N LEU A 342 29.27 16.82 -29.34
CA LEU A 342 28.41 17.29 -30.44
C LEU A 342 27.14 16.45 -30.58
N PHE A 343 27.25 15.13 -30.37
CA PHE A 343 26.14 14.19 -30.48
C PHE A 343 25.42 13.90 -29.16
N ASN A 344 25.84 14.50 -28.05
CA ASN A 344 25.29 14.26 -26.70
C ASN A 344 23.77 14.47 -26.61
N PHE A 345 23.21 15.38 -27.42
CA PHE A 345 21.78 15.64 -27.47
C PHE A 345 20.93 14.43 -27.90
N ILE A 346 21.53 13.34 -28.35
CA ILE A 346 20.84 12.05 -28.54
C ILE A 346 20.27 11.48 -27.22
N ILE A 347 20.94 11.74 -26.09
CA ILE A 347 20.47 11.36 -24.75
C ILE A 347 19.77 12.57 -24.13
N PRO A 348 18.43 12.54 -24.00
CA PRO A 348 17.68 13.74 -23.63
C PRO A 348 17.73 14.03 -22.13
N VAL A 349 18.55 15.00 -21.71
CA VAL A 349 18.56 15.49 -20.30
C VAL A 349 17.17 15.96 -19.89
N SER A 350 16.50 16.71 -20.77
CA SER A 350 15.20 17.33 -20.48
C SER A 350 14.08 16.30 -20.29
N MET A 351 14.23 15.07 -20.80
CA MET A 351 13.25 14.00 -20.59
C MET A 351 13.05 13.73 -19.10
N TYR A 352 14.15 13.62 -18.33
CA TYR A 352 14.05 13.32 -16.90
C TYR A 352 13.36 14.44 -16.12
N VAL A 353 13.62 15.70 -16.47
CA VAL A 353 12.92 16.83 -15.86
C VAL A 353 11.43 16.79 -16.19
N THR A 354 11.07 16.57 -17.45
CA THR A 354 9.67 16.56 -17.87
C THR A 354 8.92 15.38 -17.25
N VAL A 355 9.54 14.21 -17.14
CA VAL A 355 8.97 13.04 -16.43
C VAL A 355 8.75 13.38 -14.95
N GLU A 356 9.73 13.97 -14.27
CA GLU A 356 9.58 14.35 -12.85
C GLU A 356 8.49 15.42 -12.65
N MET A 357 8.41 16.41 -13.54
CA MET A 357 7.34 17.43 -13.52
C MET A 357 5.97 16.80 -13.76
N GLN A 358 5.87 15.86 -14.71
CA GLN A 358 4.63 15.12 -14.98
C GLN A 358 4.19 14.32 -13.77
N LYS A 359 5.12 13.60 -13.12
CA LYS A 359 4.85 12.81 -11.92
C LYS A 359 4.38 13.70 -10.77
N PHE A 360 5.08 14.80 -10.52
CA PHE A 360 4.73 15.74 -9.47
C PHE A 360 3.38 16.42 -9.71
N LEU A 361 3.16 17.00 -10.89
CA LEU A 361 1.90 17.67 -11.21
C LEU A 361 0.71 16.70 -11.30
N GLY A 362 0.93 15.49 -11.80
CA GLY A 362 -0.09 14.43 -11.82
C GLY A 362 -0.54 14.01 -10.41
N SER A 363 0.35 14.07 -9.41
CA SER A 363 -0.05 13.75 -8.03
C SER A 363 -1.19 14.65 -7.49
N PHE A 364 -1.26 15.91 -7.94
CA PHE A 364 -2.35 16.82 -7.56
C PHE A 364 -3.69 16.41 -8.17
N PHE A 365 -3.72 15.82 -9.37
CA PHE A 365 -4.97 15.33 -9.97
C PHE A 365 -5.57 14.15 -9.21
N ILE A 366 -4.74 13.34 -8.53
CA ILE A 366 -5.22 12.31 -7.62
C ILE A 366 -5.78 12.99 -6.35
N SER A 367 -5.05 13.95 -5.77
CA SER A 367 -5.46 14.57 -4.51
C SER A 367 -6.70 15.48 -4.62
N TRP A 368 -6.92 16.10 -5.78
CA TRP A 368 -8.06 17.00 -6.04
C TRP A 368 -9.27 16.29 -6.67
N ASP A 369 -9.24 14.97 -6.80
CA ASP A 369 -10.36 14.20 -7.35
C ASP A 369 -11.52 14.14 -6.34
N LYS A 370 -12.64 14.80 -6.68
CA LYS A 370 -13.83 14.86 -5.83
C LYS A 370 -14.47 13.47 -5.61
N GLU A 371 -14.35 12.54 -6.55
CA GLU A 371 -14.89 11.18 -6.38
C GLU A 371 -14.05 10.31 -5.44
N MET A 372 -12.85 10.77 -5.07
CA MET A 372 -12.01 10.16 -4.04
C MET A 372 -12.06 10.92 -2.71
N TYR A 373 -13.07 11.78 -2.55
CA TYR A 373 -13.37 12.48 -1.29
C TYR A 373 -14.42 11.69 -0.49
N ASP A 374 -14.13 11.46 0.79
CA ASP A 374 -15.08 10.83 1.69
C ASP A 374 -15.76 11.87 2.58
N GLU A 375 -17.10 11.86 2.60
CA GLU A 375 -17.91 12.85 3.32
C GLU A 375 -17.88 12.62 4.85
N GLU A 376 -17.68 11.37 5.30
CA GLU A 376 -17.64 11.05 6.73
C GLU A 376 -16.34 11.52 7.39
N ILE A 377 -15.20 11.22 6.76
CA ILE A 377 -13.87 11.60 7.26
C ILE A 377 -13.52 13.05 6.90
N LYS A 378 -14.23 13.65 5.93
CA LYS A 378 -13.98 14.99 5.35
C LYS A 378 -12.60 15.16 4.73
N GLU A 379 -11.99 14.06 4.29
CA GLU A 379 -10.68 14.04 3.67
C GLU A 379 -10.72 13.30 2.32
N GLY A 380 -9.90 13.74 1.37
CA GLY A 380 -9.69 13.05 0.10
C GLY A 380 -8.45 12.16 0.07
N ALA A 381 -8.13 11.65 -1.11
CA ALA A 381 -6.88 10.93 -1.35
C ALA A 381 -5.65 11.83 -1.14
N LEU A 382 -4.59 11.25 -0.59
CA LEU A 382 -3.29 11.90 -0.38
C LEU A 382 -2.19 11.11 -1.09
N VAL A 383 -1.27 11.82 -1.73
CA VAL A 383 -0.09 11.22 -2.37
C VAL A 383 1.14 11.55 -1.53
N ASN A 384 1.73 10.52 -0.90
CA ASN A 384 2.94 10.67 -0.08
C ASN A 384 4.22 10.53 -0.92
N THR A 385 4.15 9.87 -2.07
CA THR A 385 5.28 9.64 -2.97
C THR A 385 4.82 9.76 -4.40
N SER A 386 5.37 10.72 -5.13
CA SER A 386 4.97 11.01 -6.52
C SER A 386 5.72 10.19 -7.56
N ASP A 387 6.76 9.45 -7.16
CA ASP A 387 7.64 8.69 -8.06
C ASP A 387 6.99 7.47 -8.74
N LEU A 388 5.81 7.03 -8.28
CA LEU A 388 5.22 5.72 -8.59
C LEU A 388 3.86 5.79 -9.31
N ASN A 389 3.46 6.97 -9.80
CA ASN A 389 2.11 7.18 -10.36
C ASN A 389 1.83 6.25 -11.56
N GLU A 390 2.83 5.97 -12.39
CA GLU A 390 2.72 5.06 -13.53
C GLU A 390 2.70 3.59 -13.13
N GLU A 391 3.24 3.24 -11.97
CA GLU A 391 3.30 1.86 -11.48
C GLU A 391 1.90 1.34 -11.12
N LEU A 392 0.99 2.24 -10.73
CA LEU A 392 -0.43 1.94 -10.49
C LEU A 392 -1.12 1.33 -11.72
N GLY A 393 -0.65 1.65 -12.93
CA GLY A 393 -1.15 1.10 -14.18
C GLY A 393 -0.61 -0.29 -14.54
N GLN A 394 0.31 -0.85 -13.75
CA GLN A 394 1.00 -2.10 -14.06
C GLN A 394 0.82 -3.20 -13.00
N VAL A 395 -0.01 -2.97 -12.00
CA VAL A 395 -0.24 -3.88 -10.87
C VAL A 395 -0.84 -5.20 -11.35
N GLU A 396 -0.24 -6.31 -10.93
CA GLU A 396 -0.74 -7.66 -11.23
C GLU A 396 -1.25 -8.38 -9.98
N TYR A 397 -0.61 -8.15 -8.84
CA TYR A 397 -0.96 -8.77 -7.56
C TYR A 397 -1.34 -7.69 -6.54
N VAL A 398 -2.49 -7.87 -5.89
CA VAL A 398 -3.00 -7.01 -4.83
C VAL A 398 -3.04 -7.80 -3.54
N PHE A 399 -2.23 -7.42 -2.56
CA PHE A 399 -2.27 -7.95 -1.20
C PHE A 399 -3.12 -7.02 -0.34
N THR A 400 -4.19 -7.54 0.26
CA THR A 400 -5.10 -6.75 1.11
C THR A 400 -5.17 -7.33 2.51
N ASP A 401 -5.26 -6.47 3.52
CA ASP A 401 -5.71 -6.91 4.84
C ASP A 401 -7.24 -7.08 4.86
N LYS A 402 -7.74 -7.75 5.91
CA LYS A 402 -9.17 -8.02 6.12
C LYS A 402 -9.78 -6.96 7.04
N THR A 403 -9.26 -6.81 8.25
CA THR A 403 -9.85 -5.98 9.31
C THR A 403 -9.54 -4.51 9.01
N GLY A 404 -10.53 -3.63 9.09
CA GLY A 404 -10.34 -2.19 8.85
C GLY A 404 -10.07 -1.79 7.39
N THR A 405 -9.75 -2.76 6.53
CA THR A 405 -9.56 -2.60 5.09
C THR A 405 -10.76 -3.09 4.28
N LEU A 406 -11.13 -4.37 4.39
CA LEU A 406 -12.31 -4.91 3.71
C LEU A 406 -13.58 -4.74 4.54
N THR A 407 -13.44 -4.77 5.87
CA THR A 407 -14.54 -4.61 6.83
C THR A 407 -14.48 -3.27 7.55
N GLU A 408 -15.64 -2.78 7.99
CA GLU A 408 -15.77 -1.55 8.81
C GLU A 408 -15.56 -1.81 10.31
N ASN A 409 -15.24 -3.06 10.68
CA ASN A 409 -15.12 -3.55 12.06
C ASN A 409 -16.39 -3.29 12.90
N SER A 410 -17.56 -3.34 12.24
CA SER A 410 -18.88 -3.18 12.85
C SER A 410 -19.67 -4.47 12.69
N MET A 411 -20.01 -5.09 13.82
CA MET A 411 -20.81 -6.32 13.86
C MET A 411 -22.29 -5.99 13.91
N GLU A 412 -23.07 -6.53 12.97
CA GLU A 412 -24.51 -6.32 12.90
C GLU A 412 -25.26 -7.66 12.97
N PHE A 413 -26.34 -7.68 13.74
CA PHE A 413 -27.26 -8.81 13.79
C PHE A 413 -28.21 -8.75 12.58
N ILE A 414 -28.12 -9.73 11.68
CA ILE A 414 -28.86 -9.72 10.41
C ILE A 414 -30.10 -10.63 10.49
N GLU A 415 -29.90 -11.87 10.91
CA GLU A 415 -30.97 -12.87 10.92
C GLU A 415 -30.76 -13.90 12.04
N CYS A 416 -31.86 -14.57 12.41
CA CYS A 416 -31.82 -15.74 13.26
C CYS A 416 -32.75 -16.84 12.74
N CYS A 417 -32.44 -18.05 13.15
CA CYS A 417 -33.26 -19.24 12.96
C CYS A 417 -33.71 -19.70 14.34
N ILE A 418 -35.02 -19.72 14.60
CA ILE A 418 -35.61 -20.19 15.86
C ILE A 418 -36.50 -21.39 15.53
N ASP A 419 -36.22 -22.55 16.12
CA ASP A 419 -36.99 -23.79 15.91
C ASP A 419 -37.16 -24.15 14.42
N GLY A 420 -36.11 -23.97 13.60
CA GLY A 420 -36.15 -24.20 12.15
C GLY A 420 -36.81 -23.09 11.32
N HIS A 421 -37.35 -22.03 11.95
CA HIS A 421 -37.96 -20.90 11.24
C HIS A 421 -37.00 -19.71 11.12
N LYS A 422 -36.88 -19.18 9.91
CA LYS A 422 -36.03 -18.02 9.59
C LYS A 422 -36.72 -16.68 9.88
N TYR A 423 -36.01 -15.80 10.58
CA TYR A 423 -36.36 -14.40 10.85
C TYR A 423 -35.25 -13.50 10.30
N LYS A 424 -35.60 -12.51 9.48
CA LYS A 424 -34.64 -11.59 8.86
C LYS A 424 -35.13 -10.15 9.03
N ASP A 425 -34.23 -9.25 9.37
CA ASP A 425 -34.51 -7.82 9.40
C ASP A 425 -34.61 -7.31 7.95
N CYS A 426 -35.81 -6.94 7.49
CA CYS A 426 -36.04 -6.47 6.13
C CYS A 426 -35.67 -4.98 6.01
N ILE A 427 -34.42 -4.69 5.66
CA ILE A 427 -34.07 -3.42 4.98
C ILE A 427 -33.26 -3.79 3.74
N SER A 428 -33.97 -4.14 2.67
CA SER A 428 -33.43 -4.13 1.31
C SER A 428 -34.32 -3.21 0.47
N GLU A 429 -33.71 -2.25 -0.23
CA GLU A 429 -34.37 -1.25 -1.09
C GLU A 429 -35.23 -1.86 -2.23
N VAL A 430 -35.24 -3.19 -2.38
CA VAL A 430 -35.84 -3.90 -3.52
C VAL A 430 -37.32 -4.30 -3.29
N ASP A 431 -37.81 -4.37 -2.04
CA ASP A 431 -39.18 -4.82 -1.73
C ASP A 431 -40.16 -3.67 -1.42
N GLY A 432 -40.10 -2.58 -2.21
CA GLY A 432 -40.86 -1.34 -2.00
C GLY A 432 -42.38 -1.38 -2.27
N PHE A 433 -43.02 -2.56 -2.40
CA PHE A 433 -44.44 -2.64 -2.80
C PHE A 433 -45.41 -3.21 -1.75
N SER A 434 -44.96 -3.63 -0.55
CA SER A 434 -45.84 -4.32 0.42
C SER A 434 -45.90 -3.71 1.84
N GLN A 435 -45.30 -2.55 2.11
CA GLN A 435 -45.33 -1.96 3.46
C GLN A 435 -45.91 -0.54 3.46
N THR A 436 -47.22 -0.45 3.68
CA THR A 436 -47.91 0.80 4.00
C THR A 436 -48.70 0.78 5.32
N ASP A 437 -48.48 -0.18 6.23
CA ASP A 437 -49.12 -0.13 7.56
C ASP A 437 -48.30 -0.79 8.69
N GLY A 438 -47.83 0.02 9.64
CA GLY A 438 -47.41 -0.35 11.02
C GLY A 438 -45.99 -0.94 11.22
N PRO A 439 -45.44 -0.88 12.46
CA PRO A 439 -44.16 -1.51 12.78
C PRO A 439 -44.29 -3.04 12.83
N LEU A 440 -43.54 -3.72 11.95
CA LEU A 440 -43.08 -5.12 11.99
C LEU A 440 -44.11 -6.22 12.33
N LYS A 441 -44.84 -6.72 11.31
CA LYS A 441 -45.58 -8.01 11.35
C LYS A 441 -44.76 -9.17 10.76
N TYR A 442 -43.68 -9.59 11.42
CA TYR A 442 -42.95 -10.84 11.07
C TYR A 442 -42.88 -11.87 12.21
N TYR A 443 -43.73 -11.71 13.22
CA TYR A 443 -43.76 -12.54 14.44
C TYR A 443 -44.78 -13.69 14.34
N GLY A 444 -44.48 -14.84 14.97
CA GLY A 444 -45.43 -15.96 15.13
C GLY A 444 -45.28 -17.12 14.15
N LYS A 445 -44.07 -17.41 13.65
CA LYS A 445 -43.80 -18.62 12.86
C LYS A 445 -43.48 -19.82 13.76
N ALA A 446 -42.67 -19.62 14.79
CA ALA A 446 -42.41 -20.58 15.85
C ALA A 446 -43.36 -20.36 17.04
N GLU A 447 -43.40 -21.32 17.98
CA GLU A 447 -44.17 -21.16 19.21
C GLU A 447 -43.68 -19.93 19.99
N LYS A 448 -44.58 -19.03 20.38
CA LYS A 448 -44.26 -17.77 21.07
C LYS A 448 -43.41 -17.98 22.33
N SER A 449 -43.61 -19.10 23.03
CA SER A 449 -42.82 -19.49 24.20
C SER A 449 -41.33 -19.70 23.86
N ARG A 450 -41.02 -20.29 22.70
CA ARG A 450 -39.64 -20.51 22.23
C ARG A 450 -39.00 -19.24 21.68
N GLU A 451 -39.77 -18.40 20.99
CA GLU A 451 -39.29 -17.08 20.53
C GLU A 451 -38.86 -16.21 21.72
N GLU A 452 -39.69 -16.12 22.77
CA GLU A 452 -39.36 -15.37 23.98
C GLU A 452 -38.17 -16.00 24.73
N LEU A 453 -38.08 -17.33 24.79
CA LEU A 453 -36.95 -18.02 25.43
C LEU A 453 -35.63 -17.75 24.69
N PHE A 454 -35.64 -17.75 23.36
CA PHE A 454 -34.46 -17.44 22.54
C PHE A 454 -33.97 -16.01 22.78
N LEU A 455 -34.86 -15.03 22.76
CA LEU A 455 -34.51 -13.63 23.00
C LEU A 455 -34.03 -13.40 24.43
N ARG A 456 -34.65 -14.04 25.43
CA ARG A 456 -34.16 -14.07 26.82
C ARG A 456 -32.75 -14.67 26.89
N ALA A 457 -32.48 -15.78 26.20
CA ALA A 457 -31.16 -16.41 26.19
C ALA A 457 -30.08 -15.47 25.64
N LEU A 458 -30.40 -14.68 24.60
CA LEU A 458 -29.48 -13.67 24.04
C LEU A 458 -29.20 -12.54 25.03
N CYS A 459 -30.19 -12.08 25.80
CA CYS A 459 -30.04 -11.04 26.83
C CYS A 459 -29.43 -11.54 28.15
N LEU A 460 -29.33 -12.85 28.38
CA LEU A 460 -28.80 -13.42 29.63
C LEU A 460 -27.41 -14.03 29.45
N CYS A 461 -27.16 -14.70 28.33
CA CYS A 461 -25.90 -15.39 28.10
C CYS A 461 -24.85 -14.45 27.51
N HIS A 462 -24.36 -13.47 28.25
CA HIS A 462 -23.31 -12.55 27.81
C HIS A 462 -22.54 -11.91 28.97
N THR A 463 -21.40 -11.28 28.66
CA THR A 463 -20.63 -10.45 29.60
C THR A 463 -20.80 -8.94 29.39
N VAL A 464 -21.81 -8.54 28.62
CA VAL A 464 -22.09 -7.13 28.32
C VAL A 464 -22.42 -6.35 29.59
N GLN A 465 -21.74 -5.21 29.77
CA GLN A 465 -21.99 -4.21 30.78
C GLN A 465 -22.65 -2.98 30.14
N ILE A 466 -23.39 -2.21 30.94
CA ILE A 466 -24.03 -0.97 30.49
C ILE A 466 -23.23 0.21 31.02
N LYS A 467 -22.91 1.14 30.14
CA LYS A 467 -22.44 2.47 30.51
C LYS A 467 -23.63 3.41 30.47
N GLU A 468 -23.98 3.98 31.63
CA GLU A 468 -24.90 5.10 31.69
C GLU A 468 -24.25 6.28 30.95
N ALA A 469 -24.97 6.87 30.00
CA ALA A 469 -24.49 8.05 29.31
C ALA A 469 -24.42 9.20 30.31
N ASP A 470 -23.28 9.90 30.38
CA ASP A 470 -23.18 11.17 31.10
C ASP A 470 -24.28 12.10 30.55
N GLN A 471 -25.08 12.70 31.43
CA GLN A 471 -26.13 13.65 31.05
C GLN A 471 -25.49 14.78 30.25
N VAL A 472 -25.72 14.79 28.93
CA VAL A 472 -25.36 15.93 28.08
C VAL A 472 -26.47 16.96 28.24
N ASP A 473 -26.16 18.07 28.90
CA ASP A 473 -26.96 19.28 28.88
C ASP A 473 -27.14 19.76 27.44
N GLY A 474 -28.36 19.62 26.89
CA GLY A 474 -28.75 20.31 25.67
C GLY A 474 -29.80 19.62 24.80
N LEU A 475 -30.96 20.27 24.72
CA LEU A 475 -32.02 20.19 23.69
C LEU A 475 -33.01 19.00 23.75
N ILE A 476 -34.09 19.26 24.48
CA ILE A 476 -35.51 18.94 24.20
C ILE A 476 -35.78 17.60 23.50
N GLY A 477 -36.20 16.62 24.32
CA GLY A 477 -37.41 15.85 24.02
C GLY A 477 -37.32 14.72 22.99
N HIS A 478 -36.39 13.78 23.13
CA HIS A 478 -36.68 12.38 22.80
C HIS A 478 -36.30 11.49 23.98
N ALA A 479 -37.33 11.00 24.67
CA ALA A 479 -37.23 10.21 25.89
C ALA A 479 -36.98 8.72 25.59
N GLU A 480 -35.76 8.37 25.19
CA GLU A 480 -35.20 7.03 25.39
C GLU A 480 -33.72 7.20 25.75
N CYS A 481 -33.37 6.92 27.02
CA CYS A 481 -31.97 6.82 27.45
C CYS A 481 -31.28 5.79 26.55
N LYS A 482 -30.42 6.26 25.64
CA LYS A 482 -29.66 5.38 24.75
C LYS A 482 -28.57 4.70 25.58
N CYS A 483 -28.87 3.53 26.14
CA CYS A 483 -27.91 2.71 26.88
C CYS A 483 -26.77 2.31 25.95
N THR A 484 -25.52 2.59 26.35
CA THR A 484 -24.36 2.18 25.56
C THR A 484 -23.85 0.86 26.10
N TYR A 485 -24.01 -0.22 25.31
CA TYR A 485 -23.52 -1.55 25.65
C TYR A 485 -22.01 -1.67 25.44
N ILE A 486 -21.32 -2.26 26.42
CA ILE A 486 -19.88 -2.49 26.43
C ILE A 486 -19.64 -3.97 26.66
N SER A 487 -18.85 -4.62 25.81
CA SER A 487 -18.38 -5.99 26.02
C SER A 487 -16.95 -6.16 25.50
N SER A 488 -16.28 -7.23 25.91
CA SER A 488 -14.99 -7.67 25.39
C SER A 488 -15.05 -8.13 23.93
N SER A 489 -16.22 -8.57 23.47
CA SER A 489 -16.46 -8.99 22.10
C SER A 489 -17.57 -8.16 21.44
N PRO A 490 -17.35 -7.61 20.23
CA PRO A 490 -18.37 -6.88 19.49
C PRO A 490 -19.52 -7.78 19.04
N ASP A 491 -19.29 -9.09 18.90
CA ASP A 491 -20.32 -10.07 18.56
C ASP A 491 -21.43 -10.09 19.62
N GLU A 492 -21.06 -9.98 20.92
CA GLU A 492 -22.06 -9.93 22.01
C GLU A 492 -22.87 -8.65 21.98
N ILE A 493 -22.23 -7.52 21.67
CA ILE A 493 -22.90 -6.23 21.55
C ILE A 493 -23.94 -6.29 20.42
N ALA A 494 -23.58 -6.88 19.28
CA ALA A 494 -24.48 -7.08 18.16
C ALA A 494 -25.68 -7.95 18.53
N LEU A 495 -25.47 -9.04 19.29
CA LEU A 495 -26.54 -9.93 19.75
C LEU A 495 -27.52 -9.22 20.71
N VAL A 496 -27.03 -8.46 21.69
CA VAL A 496 -27.88 -7.74 22.65
C VAL A 496 -28.67 -6.62 21.96
N LYS A 497 -28.03 -5.87 21.04
CA LYS A 497 -28.72 -4.89 20.20
C LYS A 497 -29.73 -5.55 19.26
N GLY A 498 -29.43 -6.75 18.77
CA GLY A 498 -30.36 -7.57 18.01
C GLY A 498 -31.60 -7.89 18.83
N ALA A 499 -31.45 -8.39 20.06
CA ALA A 499 -32.56 -8.67 20.95
C ALA A 499 -33.40 -7.41 21.28
N GLU A 500 -32.75 -6.26 21.43
CA GLU A 500 -33.41 -4.96 21.65
C GLU A 500 -34.34 -4.59 20.49
N LYS A 501 -33.92 -4.83 19.23
CA LYS A 501 -34.78 -4.62 18.04
C LYS A 501 -36.04 -5.49 18.06
N TYR A 502 -35.97 -6.68 18.65
CA TYR A 502 -37.12 -7.61 18.79
C TYR A 502 -37.91 -7.38 20.10
N GLY A 503 -37.67 -6.28 20.80
CA GLY A 503 -38.42 -5.84 21.98
C GLY A 503 -37.95 -6.43 23.31
N PHE A 504 -36.73 -6.95 23.39
CA PHE A 504 -36.09 -7.38 24.63
C PHE A 504 -34.84 -6.54 24.93
N THR A 505 -34.93 -5.67 25.94
CA THR A 505 -33.83 -4.74 26.28
C THR A 505 -33.13 -5.20 27.56
N PHE A 506 -31.81 -5.33 27.53
CA PHE A 506 -31.02 -5.58 28.74
C PHE A 506 -30.80 -4.25 29.50
N LEU A 507 -31.18 -4.19 30.78
CA LEU A 507 -31.14 -2.98 31.60
C LEU A 507 -29.98 -2.95 32.61
N GLY A 508 -29.18 -4.02 32.68
CA GLY A 508 -27.96 -4.06 33.49
C GLY A 508 -27.98 -5.16 34.54
N LEU A 509 -26.86 -5.25 35.26
CA LEU A 509 -26.65 -6.17 36.38
C LEU A 509 -26.60 -5.35 37.68
N GLU A 510 -27.47 -5.65 38.63
CA GLU A 510 -27.49 -5.01 39.95
C GLU A 510 -27.56 -6.08 41.05
N ASN A 511 -26.58 -6.11 41.95
CA ASN A 511 -26.50 -7.07 43.07
C ASN A 511 -26.72 -8.54 42.65
N ASP A 512 -26.01 -9.00 41.61
CA ASP A 512 -26.16 -10.34 41.00
C ASP A 512 -27.53 -10.61 40.33
N PHE A 513 -28.38 -9.58 40.13
CA PHE A 513 -29.62 -9.71 39.35
C PHE A 513 -29.49 -9.03 37.98
N MET A 514 -29.69 -9.81 36.92
CA MET A 514 -29.81 -9.32 35.55
C MET A 514 -31.23 -8.83 35.30
N LYS A 515 -31.37 -7.57 34.87
CA LYS A 515 -32.65 -6.94 34.56
C LYS A 515 -32.90 -6.92 33.06
N ILE A 516 -34.05 -7.42 32.62
CA ILE A 516 -34.47 -7.42 31.22
C ILE A 516 -35.84 -6.77 31.12
N ARG A 517 -36.04 -5.89 30.14
CA ARG A 517 -37.36 -5.39 29.76
C ARG A 517 -37.92 -6.26 28.65
N ASN A 518 -39.08 -6.85 28.88
CA ASN A 518 -39.77 -7.66 27.87
C ASN A 518 -40.61 -6.78 26.91
N GLN A 519 -41.22 -7.42 25.90
CA GLN A 519 -42.05 -6.74 24.89
C GLN A 519 -43.27 -6.02 25.47
N LYS A 520 -43.73 -6.38 26.68
CA LYS A 520 -44.85 -5.73 27.38
C LYS A 520 -44.38 -4.55 28.24
N ASN A 521 -43.11 -4.15 28.13
CA ASN A 521 -42.46 -3.18 29.01
C ASN A 521 -42.42 -3.60 30.50
N GLU A 522 -42.52 -4.89 30.79
CA GLU A 522 -42.34 -5.40 32.14
C GLU A 522 -40.86 -5.72 32.39
N THR A 523 -40.36 -5.36 33.57
CA THR A 523 -38.98 -5.66 33.97
C THR A 523 -38.93 -7.03 34.64
N GLU A 524 -38.27 -7.98 33.99
CA GLU A 524 -37.95 -9.31 34.50
C GLU A 524 -36.59 -9.28 35.20
N MET A 525 -36.50 -9.93 36.38
CA MET A 525 -35.26 -10.06 37.14
C MET A 525 -34.83 -11.52 37.22
N TYR A 526 -33.59 -11.78 36.83
CA TYR A 526 -32.96 -13.10 36.86
C TYR A 526 -31.75 -13.06 37.79
N GLN A 527 -31.70 -13.95 38.77
CA GLN A 527 -30.52 -14.06 39.63
C GLN A 527 -29.41 -14.79 38.87
N LEU A 528 -28.28 -14.14 38.67
CA LEU A 528 -27.07 -14.69 38.08
C LEU A 528 -26.36 -15.55 39.13
N LEU A 529 -26.20 -16.85 38.85
CA LEU A 529 -25.56 -17.79 39.77
C LEU A 529 -24.10 -18.06 39.38
N HIS A 530 -23.87 -18.44 38.13
CA HIS A 530 -22.53 -18.68 37.60
C HIS A 530 -22.40 -18.25 36.15
N VAL A 531 -21.24 -17.69 35.81
CA VAL A 531 -20.81 -17.42 34.43
C VAL A 531 -19.68 -18.37 34.09
N LEU A 532 -19.88 -19.20 33.07
CA LEU A 532 -18.85 -20.05 32.48
C LEU A 532 -18.26 -19.29 31.29
N ASN A 533 -17.15 -18.58 31.55
CA ASN A 533 -16.51 -17.67 30.61
C ASN A 533 -16.15 -18.32 29.27
N PHE A 534 -16.21 -17.56 28.18
CA PHE A 534 -15.77 -18.07 26.88
C PHE A 534 -14.31 -18.55 26.92
N ASP A 535 -14.06 -19.75 26.40
CA ASP A 535 -12.73 -20.32 26.25
C ASP A 535 -12.47 -20.60 24.74
N PRO A 536 -11.35 -20.13 24.15
CA PRO A 536 -11.03 -20.35 22.74
C PRO A 536 -10.93 -21.82 22.31
N VAL A 537 -10.56 -22.71 23.23
CA VAL A 537 -10.50 -24.16 23.01
C VAL A 537 -11.91 -24.73 22.98
N ARG A 538 -12.78 -24.34 23.93
CA ARG A 538 -14.17 -24.85 23.97
C ARG A 538 -15.10 -24.20 22.93
N ARG A 539 -14.81 -22.98 22.51
CA ARG A 539 -15.56 -22.15 21.55
C ARG A 539 -17.04 -21.92 21.90
N ARG A 540 -17.36 -21.83 23.19
CA ARG A 540 -18.72 -21.59 23.72
C ARG A 540 -18.65 -20.91 25.09
N MET A 541 -19.76 -20.30 25.50
CA MET A 541 -19.95 -19.59 26.77
C MET A 541 -21.30 -20.00 27.35
N SER A 542 -21.38 -20.15 28.67
CA SER A 542 -22.62 -20.53 29.34
C SER A 542 -22.90 -19.69 30.57
N VAL A 543 -24.17 -19.52 30.91
CA VAL A 543 -24.62 -18.80 32.10
C VAL A 543 -25.71 -19.60 32.81
N ILE A 544 -25.59 -19.71 34.13
CA ILE A 544 -26.60 -20.34 34.99
C ILE A 544 -27.37 -19.24 35.70
N VAL A 545 -28.68 -19.20 35.51
CA VAL A 545 -29.58 -18.22 36.13
C VAL A 545 -30.71 -18.90 36.89
N ARG A 546 -31.19 -18.22 37.93
CA ARG A 546 -32.44 -18.56 38.61
C ARG A 546 -33.51 -17.53 38.24
N THR A 547 -34.63 -18.02 37.73
CA THR A 547 -35.79 -17.22 37.37
C THR A 547 -36.55 -16.74 38.63
N SER A 548 -37.38 -15.71 38.50
CA SER A 548 -38.30 -15.27 39.56
C SER A 548 -39.28 -16.37 40.02
N THR A 549 -39.57 -17.34 39.15
CA THR A 549 -40.40 -18.52 39.46
C THR A 549 -39.66 -19.63 40.22
N GLY A 550 -38.36 -19.47 40.48
CA GLY A 550 -37.52 -20.44 41.19
C GLY A 550 -36.87 -21.51 40.29
N LYS A 551 -37.19 -21.55 38.99
CA LYS A 551 -36.54 -22.46 38.03
C LYS A 551 -35.08 -22.09 37.77
N LEU A 552 -34.23 -23.11 37.61
CA LEU A 552 -32.82 -22.99 37.27
C LEU A 552 -32.61 -23.30 35.78
N LEU A 553 -32.02 -22.35 35.05
CA LEU A 553 -31.78 -22.48 33.62
C LEU A 553 -30.28 -22.30 33.33
N LEU A 554 -29.73 -23.22 32.56
CA LEU A 554 -28.43 -23.09 31.91
C LEU A 554 -28.65 -22.63 30.48
N PHE A 555 -28.15 -21.46 30.11
CA PHE A 555 -28.07 -21.01 28.72
C PHE A 555 -26.64 -21.20 28.22
N CYS A 556 -26.50 -21.69 26.99
CA CYS A 556 -25.21 -21.88 26.34
C CYS A 556 -25.25 -21.30 24.92
N LYS A 557 -24.26 -20.50 24.56
CA LYS A 557 -24.05 -20.00 23.19
C LYS A 557 -22.66 -20.36 22.70
N GLY A 558 -22.54 -20.78 21.44
CA GLY A 558 -21.24 -21.13 20.89
C GLY A 558 -21.25 -21.49 19.41
N ALA A 559 -20.09 -21.92 18.91
CA ALA A 559 -19.97 -22.41 17.54
C ALA A 559 -20.83 -23.66 17.30
N ASP A 560 -21.32 -23.81 16.08
CA ASP A 560 -22.05 -24.99 15.58
C ASP A 560 -21.33 -26.31 15.90
N SER A 561 -20.04 -26.40 15.60
CA SER A 561 -19.17 -27.54 15.88
C SER A 561 -19.01 -27.87 17.37
N SER A 562 -19.24 -26.90 18.27
CA SER A 562 -19.15 -27.09 19.72
C SER A 562 -20.49 -27.43 20.36
N ILE A 563 -21.60 -26.89 19.85
CA ILE A 563 -22.94 -27.07 20.40
C ILE A 563 -23.62 -28.34 19.85
N PHE A 564 -23.52 -28.62 18.55
CA PHE A 564 -24.19 -29.78 17.93
C PHE A 564 -23.84 -31.13 18.58
N PRO A 565 -22.60 -31.41 19.02
CA PRO A 565 -22.30 -32.66 19.72
C PRO A 565 -22.99 -32.83 21.09
N ARG A 566 -23.58 -31.76 21.64
CA ARG A 566 -24.16 -31.69 23.00
C ARG A 566 -25.68 -31.59 22.98
N VAL A 567 -26.30 -31.73 21.80
CA VAL A 567 -27.74 -31.61 21.61
C VAL A 567 -28.31 -32.83 20.87
N GLN A 568 -29.61 -33.07 21.03
CA GLN A 568 -30.35 -34.13 20.35
C GLN A 568 -30.35 -33.97 18.82
N GLN A 569 -30.29 -35.10 18.11
CA GLN A 569 -30.05 -35.14 16.67
C GLN A 569 -31.22 -34.62 15.81
N GLU A 570 -32.45 -34.72 16.30
CA GLU A 570 -33.67 -34.28 15.58
C GLU A 570 -33.72 -32.74 15.45
N GLU A 571 -33.41 -32.01 16.52
CA GLU A 571 -33.43 -30.53 16.55
C GLU A 571 -32.34 -29.92 15.64
N ILE A 572 -31.24 -30.66 15.42
CA ILE A 572 -30.10 -30.23 14.61
C ILE A 572 -30.46 -30.17 13.13
N GLN A 573 -31.24 -31.12 12.60
CA GLN A 573 -31.38 -31.31 11.16
C GLN A 573 -32.06 -30.11 10.46
N GLN A 574 -33.02 -29.46 11.12
CA GLN A 574 -33.71 -28.28 10.60
C GLN A 574 -32.83 -27.03 10.69
N THR A 575 -32.16 -26.82 11.84
CA THR A 575 -31.34 -25.63 12.07
C THR A 575 -30.03 -25.68 11.28
N LYS A 576 -29.46 -26.88 11.07
CA LYS A 576 -28.18 -27.08 10.38
C LYS A 576 -28.20 -26.56 8.95
N VAL A 577 -29.28 -26.78 8.20
CA VAL A 577 -29.41 -26.27 6.83
C VAL A 577 -29.32 -24.74 6.80
N HIS A 578 -29.89 -24.06 7.79
CA HIS A 578 -29.80 -22.61 7.93
C HIS A 578 -28.42 -22.14 8.35
N VAL A 579 -27.78 -22.84 9.31
CA VAL A 579 -26.41 -22.55 9.74
C VAL A 579 -25.43 -22.69 8.57
N ASP A 580 -25.53 -23.78 7.81
CA ASP A 580 -24.67 -24.05 6.65
C ASP A 580 -24.86 -22.98 5.57
N ARG A 581 -26.10 -22.62 5.23
CA ARG A 581 -26.38 -21.54 4.26
C ARG A 581 -25.84 -20.20 4.74
N ASN A 582 -26.06 -19.85 6.01
CA ASN A 582 -25.63 -18.57 6.55
C ASN A 582 -24.10 -18.47 6.62
N ALA A 583 -23.42 -19.59 6.89
CA ALA A 583 -21.97 -19.69 6.78
C ALA A 583 -21.47 -19.52 5.33
N MET A 584 -22.21 -20.06 4.33
CA MET A 584 -21.92 -19.84 2.91
C MET A 584 -22.10 -18.37 2.49
N ASP A 585 -23.11 -17.68 3.03
CA ASP A 585 -23.36 -16.26 2.80
C ASP A 585 -22.32 -15.34 3.50
N GLY A 586 -21.41 -15.92 4.30
CA GLY A 586 -20.32 -15.21 4.97
C GLY A 586 -20.65 -14.72 6.38
N TYR A 587 -21.80 -15.10 6.95
CA TYR A 587 -22.20 -14.73 8.30
C TYR A 587 -21.52 -15.58 9.37
N ARG A 588 -21.23 -14.96 10.51
CA ARG A 588 -20.81 -15.66 11.73
C ARG A 588 -22.03 -16.26 12.38
N THR A 589 -22.09 -17.59 12.42
CA THR A 589 -23.19 -18.33 13.02
C THR A 589 -22.87 -18.72 14.45
N LEU A 590 -23.82 -18.48 15.37
CA LEU A 590 -23.74 -18.96 16.76
C LEU A 590 -25.00 -19.74 17.08
N CYS A 591 -24.84 -20.94 17.62
CA CYS A 591 -25.95 -21.76 18.09
C CYS A 591 -26.25 -21.42 19.54
N VAL A 592 -27.53 -21.38 19.88
CA VAL A 592 -28.04 -21.10 21.23
C VAL A 592 -28.81 -22.31 21.73
N ALA A 593 -28.39 -22.83 22.87
CA ALA A 593 -28.98 -23.98 23.52
C ALA A 593 -29.30 -23.67 24.99
N PHE A 594 -30.20 -24.45 25.58
CA PHE A 594 -30.50 -24.36 27.01
C PHE A 594 -30.73 -25.74 27.64
N ARG A 595 -30.64 -25.79 28.96
CA ARG A 595 -30.99 -26.94 29.78
C ARG A 595 -31.66 -26.48 31.08
N GLU A 596 -32.75 -27.12 31.48
CA GLU A 596 -33.36 -26.91 32.79
C GLU A 596 -32.64 -27.81 33.81
N LEU A 597 -32.18 -27.22 34.91
CA LEU A 597 -31.40 -27.93 35.94
C LEU A 597 -32.28 -28.19 37.17
N THR A 598 -32.12 -29.37 37.76
CA THR A 598 -32.69 -29.63 39.09
C THR A 598 -31.80 -29.03 40.18
N GLN A 599 -32.38 -28.69 41.34
CA GLN A 599 -31.61 -28.13 42.46
C GLN A 599 -30.47 -29.06 42.90
N LYS A 600 -30.67 -30.39 42.85
CA LYS A 600 -29.64 -31.39 43.18
C LYS A 600 -28.45 -31.37 42.20
N GLU A 601 -28.73 -31.21 40.90
CA GLU A 601 -27.68 -31.09 39.89
C GLU A 601 -26.90 -29.79 40.08
N TYR A 602 -27.60 -28.68 40.32
CA TYR A 602 -26.96 -27.40 40.59
C TYR A 602 -26.06 -27.43 41.83
N ASP A 603 -26.53 -27.99 42.95
CA ASP A 603 -25.73 -28.08 44.19
C ASP A 603 -24.50 -28.99 44.02
N LYS A 604 -24.53 -29.93 43.06
CA LYS A 604 -23.38 -30.74 42.68
C LYS A 604 -22.40 -29.92 41.84
N ILE A 605 -22.91 -29.23 40.82
CA ILE A 605 -22.12 -28.37 39.93
C ILE A 605 -21.43 -27.26 40.73
N ASP A 606 -22.15 -26.58 41.62
CA ASP A 606 -21.62 -25.49 42.46
C ASP A 606 -20.47 -25.98 43.35
N ARG A 607 -20.62 -27.16 43.99
CA ARG A 607 -19.53 -27.77 44.77
C ARG A 607 -18.32 -28.10 43.91
N GLN A 608 -18.50 -28.80 42.80
CA GLN A 608 -17.39 -29.17 41.90
C GLN A 608 -16.69 -27.94 41.31
N LEU A 609 -17.46 -26.89 40.99
CA LEU A 609 -16.92 -25.66 40.46
C LEU A 609 -16.15 -24.87 41.53
N ASN A 610 -16.64 -24.82 42.76
CA ASN A 610 -15.94 -24.16 43.87
C ASN A 610 -14.67 -24.93 44.25
N GLU A 611 -14.69 -26.27 44.25
CA GLU A 611 -13.50 -27.11 44.42
C GLU A 611 -12.47 -26.86 43.31
N ALA A 612 -12.91 -26.78 42.05
CA ALA A 612 -12.03 -26.47 40.92
C ALA A 612 -11.47 -25.05 41.01
N LYS A 613 -12.27 -24.03 41.38
CA LYS A 613 -11.83 -22.64 41.56
C LYS A 613 -10.81 -22.49 42.68
N MET A 614 -10.95 -23.25 43.76
CA MET A 614 -10.06 -23.24 44.93
C MET A 614 -8.78 -24.07 44.72
N ALA A 615 -8.66 -24.82 43.61
CA ALA A 615 -7.47 -25.62 43.31
C ALA A 615 -6.26 -24.73 42.96
N LEU A 616 -5.12 -24.99 43.62
CA LEU A 616 -3.86 -24.28 43.38
C LEU A 616 -3.04 -24.85 42.21
N GLN A 617 -3.27 -26.12 41.85
CA GLN A 617 -2.60 -26.83 40.76
C GLN A 617 -3.62 -27.36 39.75
N ASP A 618 -3.28 -27.23 38.47
CA ASP A 618 -4.08 -27.65 37.30
C ASP A 618 -5.52 -27.10 37.32
N ARG A 619 -5.66 -25.87 37.83
CA ARG A 619 -6.95 -25.19 38.01
C ARG A 619 -7.72 -25.11 36.70
N GLU A 620 -7.04 -24.73 35.62
CA GLU A 620 -7.66 -24.55 34.30
C GLU A 620 -8.20 -25.87 33.73
N GLU A 621 -7.43 -26.96 33.81
CA GLU A 621 -7.86 -28.26 33.32
C GLU A 621 -9.01 -28.84 34.14
N LYS A 622 -8.98 -28.69 35.47
CA LYS A 622 -10.08 -29.09 36.36
C LYS A 622 -11.35 -28.29 36.08
N MET A 623 -11.23 -26.98 35.89
CA MET A 623 -12.37 -26.13 35.52
C MET A 623 -12.94 -26.52 34.16
N ALA A 624 -12.08 -26.80 33.17
CA ALA A 624 -12.52 -27.23 31.85
C ALA A 624 -13.32 -28.55 31.89
N LYS A 625 -12.90 -29.53 32.70
CA LYS A 625 -13.66 -30.78 32.90
C LYS A 625 -15.03 -30.54 33.52
N VAL A 626 -15.10 -29.73 34.58
CA VAL A 626 -16.39 -29.40 35.24
C VAL A 626 -17.33 -28.67 34.27
N PHE A 627 -16.80 -27.76 33.44
CA PHE A 627 -17.57 -27.07 32.41
C PHE A 627 -18.13 -28.04 31.37
N GLU A 628 -17.31 -28.99 30.91
CA GLU A 628 -17.73 -29.98 29.93
C GLU A 628 -18.84 -30.91 30.45
N ASP A 629 -18.72 -31.39 31.69
CA ASP A 629 -19.73 -32.21 32.34
C ASP A 629 -21.06 -31.45 32.55
N THR A 630 -20.98 -30.14 32.85
CA THR A 630 -22.14 -29.28 33.08
C THR A 630 -22.93 -29.01 31.78
N GLU A 631 -22.22 -28.92 30.66
CA GLU A 631 -22.76 -28.53 29.35
C GLU A 631 -23.18 -29.74 28.50
N ALA A 632 -23.33 -30.92 29.08
CA ALA A 632 -23.86 -32.10 28.39
C ALA A 632 -25.39 -32.05 28.25
N ASP A 633 -25.94 -32.74 27.24
CA ASP A 633 -27.38 -32.99 27.05
C ASP A 633 -28.28 -31.74 27.08
N MET A 634 -28.00 -30.76 26.21
CA MET A 634 -28.78 -29.52 26.07
C MET A 634 -29.85 -29.63 24.96
N HIS A 635 -30.81 -28.71 24.96
CA HIS A 635 -31.81 -28.53 23.89
C HIS A 635 -31.45 -27.32 23.01
N LEU A 636 -31.50 -27.48 21.69
CA LEU A 636 -31.22 -26.41 20.74
C LEU A 636 -32.46 -25.54 20.60
N ILE A 637 -32.30 -24.22 20.82
CA ILE A 637 -33.37 -23.26 20.61
C ILE A 637 -33.33 -22.72 19.18
N GLY A 638 -32.11 -22.46 18.69
CA GLY A 638 -31.91 -21.84 17.39
C GLY A 638 -30.47 -21.43 17.13
N ALA A 639 -30.28 -20.64 16.09
CA ALA A 639 -29.00 -20.07 15.70
C ALA A 639 -29.14 -18.61 15.29
N THR A 640 -28.11 -17.80 15.57
CA THR A 640 -28.01 -16.40 15.16
C THR A 640 -27.00 -16.26 14.04
N ALA A 641 -27.18 -15.27 13.16
CA ALA A 641 -26.23 -14.87 12.15
C ALA A 641 -25.84 -13.40 12.35
N VAL A 642 -24.54 -13.19 12.56
CA VAL A 642 -23.92 -11.86 12.73
C VAL A 642 -23.01 -11.60 11.54
N GLU A 643 -23.14 -10.44 10.91
CA GLU A 643 -22.28 -10.03 9.81
C GLU A 643 -21.20 -9.07 10.30
N ASP A 644 -19.95 -9.32 9.88
CA ASP A 644 -18.86 -8.35 9.95
C ASP A 644 -18.97 -7.46 8.72
N ARG A 645 -19.58 -6.29 8.89
CA ARG A 645 -20.01 -5.43 7.78
C ARG A 645 -18.83 -5.07 6.89
N LEU A 646 -18.95 -5.39 5.60
CA LEU A 646 -17.99 -4.97 4.59
C LEU A 646 -18.04 -3.45 4.40
N GLN A 647 -16.90 -2.86 4.03
CA GLN A 647 -16.90 -1.49 3.50
C GLN A 647 -17.78 -1.40 2.25
N GLU A 648 -18.36 -0.22 2.08
CA GLU A 648 -19.16 0.13 0.90
C GLU A 648 -18.44 -0.25 -0.41
N GLN A 649 -19.14 -1.01 -1.27
CA GLN A 649 -18.65 -1.46 -2.59
C GLN A 649 -17.35 -2.30 -2.59
N SER A 650 -16.99 -2.93 -1.47
CA SER A 650 -15.81 -3.82 -1.41
C SER A 650 -15.88 -4.99 -2.40
N ALA A 651 -17.01 -5.69 -2.46
CA ALA A 651 -17.22 -6.82 -3.36
C ALA A 651 -17.13 -6.40 -4.84
N GLU A 652 -17.83 -5.33 -5.23
CA GLU A 652 -17.77 -4.77 -6.59
C GLU A 652 -16.35 -4.37 -7.00
N THR A 653 -15.57 -3.84 -6.05
CA THR A 653 -14.18 -3.46 -6.29
C THR A 653 -13.32 -4.70 -6.56
N ILE A 654 -13.44 -5.75 -5.75
CA ILE A 654 -12.70 -7.01 -5.94
C ILE A 654 -13.08 -7.67 -7.28
N GLU A 655 -14.36 -7.71 -7.63
CA GLU A 655 -14.82 -8.20 -8.93
C GLU A 655 -14.21 -7.41 -10.09
N ALA A 656 -14.17 -6.07 -10.00
CA ALA A 656 -13.56 -5.24 -11.02
C ALA A 656 -12.04 -5.49 -11.15
N LEU A 657 -11.33 -5.71 -10.04
CA LEU A 657 -9.91 -6.07 -10.05
C LEU A 657 -9.67 -7.44 -10.69
N HIS A 658 -10.51 -8.43 -10.38
CA HIS A 658 -10.45 -9.75 -11.03
C HIS A 658 -10.74 -9.66 -12.53
N ALA A 659 -11.75 -8.89 -12.94
CA ALA A 659 -12.06 -8.64 -14.35
C ALA A 659 -10.92 -7.92 -15.09
N ALA A 660 -10.15 -7.08 -14.40
CA ALA A 660 -8.93 -6.44 -14.92
C ALA A 660 -7.73 -7.41 -15.06
N GLY A 661 -7.87 -8.66 -14.58
CA GLY A 661 -6.83 -9.69 -14.63
C GLY A 661 -5.85 -9.66 -13.45
N MET A 662 -6.15 -8.90 -12.38
CA MET A 662 -5.36 -8.86 -11.16
C MET A 662 -5.67 -10.06 -10.25
N LYS A 663 -4.67 -10.50 -9.48
CA LYS A 663 -4.83 -11.52 -8.44
C LYS A 663 -4.91 -10.85 -7.07
N VAL A 664 -6.04 -11.02 -6.38
CA VAL A 664 -6.25 -10.46 -5.04
C VAL A 664 -5.98 -11.53 -3.99
N TRP A 665 -5.03 -11.27 -3.09
CA TRP A 665 -4.65 -12.17 -1.99
C TRP A 665 -4.93 -11.47 -0.66
N VAL A 666 -5.56 -12.18 0.27
CA VAL A 666 -5.92 -11.64 1.59
C VAL A 666 -4.92 -12.14 2.62
N LEU A 667 -4.19 -11.21 3.26
CA LEU A 667 -3.17 -11.53 4.27
C LEU A 667 -3.59 -10.94 5.61
N THR A 668 -4.16 -11.75 6.51
CA THR A 668 -4.76 -11.27 7.76
C THR A 668 -4.17 -11.91 9.01
N GLY A 669 -4.19 -11.15 10.11
CA GLY A 669 -3.93 -11.64 11.47
C GLY A 669 -5.12 -12.39 12.08
N ASP A 670 -6.30 -12.30 11.48
CA ASP A 670 -7.53 -12.87 12.03
C ASP A 670 -7.58 -14.42 11.89
N LYS A 671 -8.55 -15.01 12.58
CA LYS A 671 -8.86 -16.44 12.55
C LYS A 671 -9.28 -16.88 11.15
N MET A 672 -9.07 -18.17 10.88
CA MET A 672 -9.36 -18.76 9.58
C MET A 672 -10.85 -18.71 9.25
N GLU A 673 -11.71 -19.02 10.22
CA GLU A 673 -13.14 -19.11 10.02
C GLU A 673 -13.76 -17.76 9.63
N THR A 674 -13.36 -16.68 10.31
CA THR A 674 -13.83 -15.31 10.03
C THR A 674 -13.26 -14.79 8.72
N ALA A 675 -11.98 -15.03 8.43
CA ALA A 675 -11.38 -14.60 7.18
C ALA A 675 -11.98 -15.32 5.96
N LYS A 676 -12.30 -16.62 6.10
CA LYS A 676 -12.99 -17.41 5.07
C LYS A 676 -14.39 -16.85 4.79
N SER A 677 -15.14 -16.49 5.83
CA SER A 677 -16.49 -15.92 5.67
C SER A 677 -16.46 -14.55 4.97
N THR A 678 -15.52 -13.67 5.34
CA THR A 678 -15.31 -12.39 4.64
C THR A 678 -14.92 -12.59 3.17
N CYS A 679 -14.10 -13.59 2.84
CA CYS A 679 -13.73 -13.87 1.45
C CYS A 679 -14.92 -14.32 0.59
N TYR A 680 -15.87 -15.06 1.15
CA TYR A 680 -17.13 -15.40 0.48
C TYR A 680 -18.03 -14.17 0.31
N ALA A 681 -18.17 -13.34 1.35
CA ALA A 681 -18.95 -12.10 1.28
C ALA A 681 -18.39 -11.11 0.23
N CYS A 682 -17.07 -11.04 0.11
CA CYS A 682 -16.36 -10.26 -0.91
C CYS A 682 -16.38 -10.88 -2.32
N ARG A 683 -16.97 -12.08 -2.49
CA ARG A 683 -16.98 -12.87 -3.74
C ARG A 683 -15.59 -13.18 -4.29
N LEU A 684 -14.59 -13.21 -3.40
CA LEU A 684 -13.24 -13.65 -3.73
C LEU A 684 -13.19 -15.18 -3.89
N PHE A 685 -13.92 -15.90 -3.04
CA PHE A 685 -14.22 -17.32 -3.22
C PHE A 685 -15.64 -17.47 -3.74
N GLN A 686 -15.79 -18.17 -4.86
CA GLN A 686 -17.10 -18.56 -5.39
C GLN A 686 -17.45 -19.96 -4.89
N THR A 687 -18.74 -20.32 -4.92
CA THR A 687 -19.19 -21.67 -4.52
C THR A 687 -18.62 -22.78 -5.39
N SER A 688 -18.19 -22.47 -6.62
CA SER A 688 -17.49 -23.37 -7.53
C SER A 688 -15.98 -23.49 -7.27
N THR A 689 -15.40 -22.65 -6.41
CA THR A 689 -13.96 -22.67 -6.13
C THR A 689 -13.60 -23.85 -5.22
N GLU A 690 -12.64 -24.66 -5.64
CA GLU A 690 -12.13 -25.74 -4.80
C GLU A 690 -11.04 -25.20 -3.87
N LEU A 691 -11.25 -25.32 -2.55
CA LEU A 691 -10.34 -24.79 -1.53
C LEU A 691 -9.31 -25.84 -1.12
N LEU A 692 -8.03 -25.49 -1.26
CA LEU A 692 -6.88 -26.24 -0.77
C LEU A 692 -6.48 -25.67 0.59
N GLU A 693 -6.50 -26.47 1.66
CA GLU A 693 -6.19 -26.02 3.01
C GLU A 693 -4.82 -26.57 3.48
N LEU A 694 -3.91 -25.68 3.91
CA LEU A 694 -2.61 -25.97 4.51
C LEU A 694 -2.58 -25.42 5.94
N THR A 695 -3.03 -26.21 6.92
CA THR A 695 -3.14 -25.79 8.32
C THR A 695 -2.40 -26.73 9.26
N ALA A 696 -1.97 -26.23 10.42
CA ALA A 696 -1.26 -27.01 11.43
C ALA A 696 -2.08 -28.22 11.93
N LYS A 697 -3.42 -28.10 11.94
CA LYS A 697 -4.33 -29.20 12.28
C LYS A 697 -4.23 -30.37 11.29
N MET A 698 -4.09 -30.07 10.00
CA MET A 698 -3.95 -31.07 8.94
C MET A 698 -2.58 -31.75 8.98
N VAL A 699 -1.54 -31.02 9.41
CA VAL A 699 -0.17 -31.54 9.52
C VAL A 699 0.00 -32.45 10.76
N GLY A 700 -0.78 -32.25 11.83
CA GLY A 700 -0.76 -33.05 13.06
C GLY A 700 0.36 -32.64 14.03
N GLU A 701 0.25 -33.02 15.31
CA GLU A 701 1.16 -32.57 16.37
C GLU A 701 2.45 -33.40 16.54
N SER A 702 2.60 -34.54 15.86
CA SER A 702 3.70 -35.52 16.05
C SER A 702 4.98 -35.22 15.25
N GLU A 703 6.09 -35.92 15.55
CA GLU A 703 7.44 -35.76 14.93
C GLU A 703 7.52 -35.86 13.39
N ARG A 704 6.45 -36.26 12.67
CA ARG A 704 6.37 -36.38 11.19
C ARG A 704 5.76 -35.16 10.47
N LYS A 705 5.88 -33.95 11.03
CA LYS A 705 5.26 -32.73 10.45
C LYS A 705 5.77 -32.42 9.04
N GLU A 706 7.06 -32.59 8.81
CA GLU A 706 7.70 -32.21 7.54
C GLU A 706 7.36 -33.16 6.39
N ASP A 707 7.27 -34.47 6.67
CA ASP A 707 6.91 -35.49 5.68
C ASP A 707 5.47 -35.32 5.19
N ARG A 708 4.54 -35.05 6.12
CA ARG A 708 3.13 -34.82 5.77
C ARG A 708 2.92 -33.51 5.02
N LEU A 709 3.67 -32.46 5.40
CA LEU A 709 3.69 -31.20 4.65
C LEU A 709 4.22 -31.43 3.23
N HIS A 710 5.26 -32.24 3.05
CA HIS A 710 5.79 -32.60 1.74
C HIS A 710 4.75 -33.33 0.88
N GLU A 711 4.07 -34.32 1.45
CA GLU A 711 3.02 -35.08 0.77
C GLU A 711 1.89 -34.18 0.28
N LEU A 712 1.36 -33.31 1.15
CA LEU A 712 0.29 -32.35 0.81
C LEU A 712 0.73 -31.36 -0.27
N LEU A 713 1.95 -30.81 -0.16
CA LEU A 713 2.47 -29.88 -1.17
C LEU A 713 2.62 -30.56 -2.53
N MET A 714 3.10 -31.80 -2.57
CA MET A 714 3.24 -32.57 -3.81
C MET A 714 1.87 -32.96 -4.40
N GLU A 715 0.91 -33.34 -3.56
CA GLU A 715 -0.46 -33.63 -3.96
C GLU A 715 -1.12 -32.40 -4.60
N TYR A 716 -1.08 -31.26 -3.93
CA TYR A 716 -1.65 -30.01 -4.43
C TYR A 716 -0.93 -29.52 -5.70
N HIS A 717 0.40 -29.65 -5.75
CA HIS A 717 1.17 -29.32 -6.94
C HIS A 717 0.78 -30.20 -8.14
N LYS A 718 0.60 -31.50 -7.91
CA LYS A 718 0.19 -32.46 -8.94
C LYS A 718 -1.21 -32.14 -9.45
N LYS A 719 -2.16 -31.87 -8.55
CA LYS A 719 -3.54 -31.49 -8.87
C LYS A 719 -3.59 -30.24 -9.76
N LEU A 720 -2.87 -29.19 -9.38
CA LEU A 720 -2.85 -27.92 -10.13
C LEU A 720 -2.11 -27.96 -11.47
N ILE A 721 -1.17 -28.89 -11.66
CA ILE A 721 -0.34 -28.97 -12.88
C ILE A 721 -0.82 -30.03 -13.87
N GLN A 722 -1.39 -31.15 -13.39
CA GLN A 722 -1.85 -32.23 -14.27
C GLN A 722 -3.24 -31.95 -14.87
N ASP A 723 -4.11 -31.20 -14.19
CA ASP A 723 -5.46 -30.89 -14.68
C ASP A 723 -5.50 -29.70 -15.68
N VAL A 724 -4.36 -29.04 -15.95
CA VAL A 724 -4.29 -27.96 -16.94
C VAL A 724 -3.67 -28.47 -18.25
N PRO A 725 -4.44 -28.64 -19.35
CA PRO A 725 -3.88 -29.06 -20.63
C PRO A 725 -2.81 -28.07 -21.10
N LYS A 726 -1.65 -28.59 -21.53
CA LYS A 726 -0.52 -27.81 -22.08
C LYS A 726 -0.94 -27.15 -23.41
N ASN A 727 -1.60 -26.00 -23.36
CA ASN A 727 -1.81 -25.18 -24.55
C ASN A 727 -0.47 -24.55 -24.96
N ARG A 728 0.20 -25.19 -25.92
CA ARG A 728 1.36 -24.65 -26.63
C ARG A 728 0.89 -23.53 -27.56
N GLY A 729 1.30 -22.31 -27.25
CA GLY A 729 1.38 -21.22 -28.21
C GLY A 729 0.18 -20.27 -28.27
N GLY A 730 0.40 -19.04 -27.80
CA GLY A 730 -0.12 -17.86 -28.50
C GLY A 730 -1.59 -17.49 -28.34
N LEU A 731 -2.17 -17.56 -27.15
CA LEU A 731 -3.28 -16.66 -26.79
C LEU A 731 -3.32 -16.47 -25.26
N LYS A 732 -3.24 -15.21 -24.80
CA LYS A 732 -3.25 -14.85 -23.39
C LYS A 732 -4.56 -15.35 -22.74
N ARG A 733 -4.42 -16.19 -21.72
CA ARG A 733 -5.34 -16.49 -20.60
C ARG A 733 -6.85 -16.27 -20.90
N SER A 734 -7.54 -17.31 -21.38
CA SER A 734 -9.00 -17.39 -21.24
C SER A 734 -9.32 -17.87 -19.84
N TRP A 735 -9.76 -16.96 -18.96
CA TRP A 735 -10.12 -17.22 -17.56
C TRP A 735 -11.39 -18.06 -17.38
N THR A 736 -12.07 -18.43 -18.47
CA THR A 736 -13.47 -18.91 -18.41
C THR A 736 -13.67 -20.42 -18.50
N LEU A 737 -12.62 -21.25 -18.52
CA LEU A 737 -12.79 -22.71 -18.71
C LEU A 737 -12.00 -23.63 -17.76
N SER A 738 -11.20 -23.09 -16.83
CA SER A 738 -10.47 -23.91 -15.83
C SER A 738 -11.19 -23.87 -14.48
N GLN A 739 -11.28 -25.02 -13.81
CA GLN A 739 -11.69 -25.11 -12.41
C GLN A 739 -10.85 -24.13 -11.57
N GLU A 740 -11.51 -23.29 -10.78
CA GLU A 740 -10.84 -22.27 -9.98
C GLU A 740 -10.44 -22.86 -8.63
N TYR A 741 -9.16 -22.69 -8.27
CA TYR A 741 -8.63 -23.16 -7.00
C TYR A 741 -8.31 -21.99 -6.08
N GLY A 742 -8.73 -22.10 -4.82
CA GLY A 742 -8.35 -21.19 -3.73
C GLY A 742 -7.36 -21.89 -2.78
N LEU A 743 -6.42 -21.15 -2.20
CA LEU A 743 -5.50 -21.68 -1.17
C LEU A 743 -5.71 -20.97 0.16
N ILE A 744 -5.82 -21.74 1.25
CA ILE A 744 -5.86 -21.24 2.62
C ILE A 744 -4.63 -21.75 3.39
N ILE A 745 -3.88 -20.86 4.02
CA ILE A 745 -2.70 -21.20 4.81
C ILE A 745 -2.66 -20.47 6.16
N ASP A 746 -2.20 -21.13 7.22
CA ASP A 746 -1.97 -20.51 8.52
C ASP A 746 -0.51 -20.06 8.73
N GLY A 747 -0.31 -19.04 9.58
CA GLY A 747 1.01 -18.48 9.87
C GLY A 747 2.02 -19.49 10.44
N SER A 748 1.54 -20.52 11.14
CA SER A 748 2.37 -21.61 11.67
C SER A 748 2.87 -22.57 10.60
N THR A 749 2.04 -22.96 9.63
CA THR A 749 2.49 -23.82 8.52
C THR A 749 3.39 -23.02 7.57
N LEU A 750 3.07 -21.74 7.36
CA LEU A 750 3.90 -20.86 6.56
C LEU A 750 5.31 -20.70 7.15
N SER A 751 5.45 -20.57 8.48
CA SER A 751 6.78 -20.47 9.11
C SER A 751 7.60 -21.73 8.91
N LEU A 752 7.00 -22.92 8.92
CA LEU A 752 7.68 -24.18 8.59
C LEU A 752 8.18 -24.20 7.13
N ILE A 753 7.35 -23.71 6.19
CA ILE A 753 7.73 -23.60 4.76
C ILE A 753 8.85 -22.57 4.55
N LEU A 754 8.88 -21.49 5.33
CA LEU A 754 9.83 -20.38 5.16
C LEU A 754 11.15 -20.57 5.94
N ASN A 755 11.11 -21.18 7.13
CA ASN A 755 12.26 -21.30 8.05
C ASN A 755 13.10 -22.57 7.88
N SER A 756 12.67 -23.54 7.07
CA SER A 756 13.41 -24.81 6.82
C SER A 756 14.74 -24.63 6.05
N SER A 757 15.25 -23.40 5.98
CA SER A 757 16.32 -22.91 5.10
C SER A 757 17.75 -23.41 5.38
N GLN A 758 17.95 -24.40 6.26
CA GLN A 758 19.27 -25.02 6.48
C GLN A 758 19.48 -26.34 5.74
N ASP A 759 18.43 -27.02 5.25
CA ASP A 759 18.56 -28.27 4.51
C ASP A 759 18.33 -28.10 3.00
N SER A 760 19.13 -28.78 2.17
CA SER A 760 19.13 -28.64 0.70
C SER A 760 17.80 -29.05 0.02
N SER A 761 16.95 -29.82 0.70
CA SER A 761 15.57 -30.17 0.29
C SER A 761 14.57 -29.00 0.43
N SER A 762 14.84 -28.01 1.29
CA SER A 762 13.92 -26.91 1.65
C SER A 762 13.76 -25.82 0.59
N SER A 763 14.79 -25.59 -0.23
CA SER A 763 14.72 -24.67 -1.36
C SER A 763 13.65 -25.11 -2.39
N ASN A 764 13.30 -26.39 -2.37
CA ASN A 764 12.22 -26.94 -3.18
C ASN A 764 10.83 -26.57 -2.62
N TYR A 765 10.62 -26.60 -1.29
CA TYR A 765 9.30 -26.33 -0.69
C TYR A 765 8.82 -24.92 -0.93
N LYS A 766 9.69 -23.93 -0.74
CA LYS A 766 9.36 -22.53 -1.04
C LYS A 766 8.99 -22.34 -2.51
N ASN A 767 9.71 -23.00 -3.42
CA ASN A 767 9.44 -22.94 -4.85
C ASN A 767 8.13 -23.65 -5.23
N ILE A 768 7.87 -24.84 -4.68
CA ILE A 768 6.63 -25.60 -4.89
C ILE A 768 5.43 -24.80 -4.37
N PHE A 769 5.52 -24.29 -3.14
CA PHE A 769 4.52 -23.43 -2.54
C PHE A 769 4.24 -22.20 -3.41
N LEU A 770 5.28 -21.52 -3.88
CA LEU A 770 5.13 -20.40 -4.79
C LEU A 770 4.44 -20.80 -6.10
N GLN A 771 4.79 -21.94 -6.70
CA GLN A 771 4.11 -22.42 -7.92
C GLN A 771 2.61 -22.70 -7.68
N ILE A 772 2.25 -23.27 -6.53
CA ILE A 772 0.86 -23.49 -6.12
C ILE A 772 0.14 -22.13 -6.03
N CYS A 773 0.67 -21.19 -5.25
CA CYS A 773 0.06 -19.87 -5.06
C CYS A 773 -0.10 -19.09 -6.37
N LEU A 774 0.89 -19.17 -7.27
CA LEU A 774 0.82 -18.49 -8.58
C LEU A 774 -0.25 -19.08 -9.50
N LYS A 775 -0.64 -20.35 -9.30
CA LYS A 775 -1.69 -21.01 -10.09
C LYS A 775 -3.08 -20.79 -9.52
N CYS A 776 -3.24 -20.72 -8.20
CA CYS A 776 -4.50 -20.39 -7.56
C CYS A 776 -5.06 -19.02 -7.99
N THR A 777 -6.39 -18.91 -8.02
CA THR A 777 -7.11 -17.67 -8.35
C THR A 777 -7.00 -16.67 -7.21
N ALA A 778 -7.21 -17.14 -5.98
CA ALA A 778 -7.12 -16.37 -4.75
C ALA A 778 -6.36 -17.16 -3.67
N VAL A 779 -5.67 -16.43 -2.80
CA VAL A 779 -4.92 -17.00 -1.67
C VAL A 779 -5.32 -16.24 -0.41
N LEU A 780 -5.68 -16.98 0.63
CA LEU A 780 -6.00 -16.47 1.95
C LEU A 780 -4.96 -16.97 2.95
N CYS A 781 -4.28 -16.04 3.61
CA CYS A 781 -3.34 -16.36 4.67
C CYS A 781 -3.88 -15.83 6.01
N CYS A 782 -4.00 -16.70 7.01
CA CYS A 782 -4.60 -16.39 8.30
C CYS A 782 -3.56 -16.43 9.43
N ARG A 783 -3.84 -15.74 10.54
CA ARG A 783 -2.95 -15.64 11.71
C ARG A 783 -1.51 -15.25 11.35
N MET A 784 -1.37 -14.30 10.42
CA MET A 784 -0.07 -13.84 9.95
C MET A 784 0.51 -12.76 10.85
N ALA A 785 1.78 -12.92 11.25
CA ALA A 785 2.54 -11.83 11.84
C ALA A 785 2.93 -10.77 10.78
N PRO A 786 3.14 -9.48 11.15
CA PRO A 786 3.51 -8.41 10.22
C PRO A 786 4.72 -8.73 9.33
N LEU A 787 5.76 -9.33 9.92
CA LEU A 787 6.96 -9.74 9.20
C LEU A 787 6.69 -10.86 8.19
N GLN A 788 5.78 -11.78 8.51
CA GLN A 788 5.39 -12.86 7.60
C GLN A 788 4.62 -12.31 6.39
N LYS A 789 3.76 -11.29 6.59
CA LYS A 789 3.06 -10.62 5.48
C LYS A 789 4.07 -10.06 4.47
N ALA A 790 5.08 -9.35 4.96
CA ALA A 790 6.18 -8.84 4.13
C ALA A 790 6.97 -9.96 3.42
N GLN A 791 7.21 -11.10 4.08
CA GLN A 791 7.90 -12.23 3.46
C GLN A 791 7.13 -12.83 2.27
N ILE A 792 5.80 -12.93 2.34
CA ILE A 792 4.97 -13.36 1.19
C ILE A 792 5.09 -12.36 0.05
N VAL A 793 4.95 -11.07 0.33
CA VAL A 793 5.09 -10.02 -0.69
C VAL A 793 6.45 -10.09 -1.37
N ARG A 794 7.53 -10.23 -0.59
CA ARG A 794 8.90 -10.38 -1.10
C ARG A 794 9.05 -11.64 -1.95
N MET A 795 8.42 -12.75 -1.55
CA MET A 795 8.47 -14.01 -2.30
C MET A 795 7.81 -13.86 -3.68
N VAL A 796 6.62 -13.27 -3.75
CA VAL A 796 5.91 -13.04 -5.03
C VAL A 796 6.67 -12.03 -5.90
N LYS A 797 7.14 -10.93 -5.31
CA LYS A 797 7.92 -9.89 -5.98
C LYS A 797 9.19 -10.42 -6.66
N ASN A 798 9.87 -11.38 -6.03
CA ASN A 798 11.12 -11.96 -6.54
C ASN A 798 10.90 -13.17 -7.47
N THR A 799 9.66 -13.47 -7.85
CA THR A 799 9.33 -14.55 -8.79
C THR A 799 9.90 -14.27 -10.19
N LYS A 800 10.16 -15.33 -10.97
CA LYS A 800 10.49 -15.20 -12.40
C LYS A 800 9.40 -14.40 -13.13
N GLY A 801 9.79 -13.29 -13.75
CA GLY A 801 8.87 -12.33 -14.39
C GLY A 801 8.73 -11.02 -13.62
N SER A 802 9.12 -10.97 -12.34
CA SER A 802 9.07 -9.80 -11.46
C SER A 802 7.72 -9.04 -11.56
N PRO A 803 6.59 -9.69 -11.22
CA PRO A 803 5.28 -9.08 -11.32
C PRO A 803 5.17 -7.88 -10.35
N ILE A 804 4.39 -6.89 -10.74
CA ILE A 804 4.20 -5.70 -9.92
C ILE A 804 3.19 -5.99 -8.83
N THR A 805 3.60 -5.67 -7.60
CA THR A 805 2.87 -5.99 -6.37
C THR A 805 2.39 -4.72 -5.71
N LEU A 806 1.11 -4.69 -5.39
CA LEU A 806 0.46 -3.66 -4.60
C LEU A 806 0.03 -4.26 -3.27
N SER A 807 0.16 -3.49 -2.20
CA SER A 807 -0.36 -3.88 -0.89
C SER A 807 -1.18 -2.76 -0.26
N ILE A 808 -2.33 -3.09 0.30
CA ILE A 808 -3.25 -2.18 0.96
C ILE A 808 -3.56 -2.63 2.40
N GLY A 809 -3.60 -1.69 3.32
CA GLY A 809 -3.89 -1.90 4.74
C GLY A 809 -4.18 -0.60 5.47
N ASP A 810 -4.72 -0.66 6.68
CA ASP A 810 -5.07 0.49 7.52
C ASP A 810 -4.24 0.55 8.82
N GLY A 811 -3.78 -0.60 9.31
CA GLY A 811 -3.09 -0.76 10.59
C GLY A 811 -1.54 -0.73 10.54
N ALA A 812 -0.93 -0.73 11.72
CA ALA A 812 0.52 -0.84 11.90
C ALA A 812 1.06 -2.22 11.48
N ASN A 813 0.24 -3.25 11.68
CA ASN A 813 0.47 -4.63 11.21
C ASN A 813 0.80 -4.71 9.70
N ASP A 814 0.26 -3.79 8.91
CA ASP A 814 0.38 -3.78 7.46
C ASP A 814 1.52 -2.92 6.95
N VAL A 815 2.12 -2.07 7.79
CA VAL A 815 3.18 -1.15 7.37
C VAL A 815 4.36 -1.90 6.76
N SER A 816 4.75 -3.03 7.34
CA SER A 816 5.82 -3.88 6.78
C SER A 816 5.47 -4.47 5.41
N MET A 817 4.20 -4.84 5.20
CA MET A 817 3.70 -5.30 3.90
C MET A 817 3.70 -4.16 2.86
N ILE A 818 3.19 -2.98 3.28
CA ILE A 818 3.13 -1.73 2.51
C ILE A 818 4.49 -1.28 2.00
N LEU A 819 5.51 -1.34 2.85
CA LEU A 819 6.86 -0.91 2.49
C LEU A 819 7.60 -1.90 1.58
N GLU A 820 7.31 -3.20 1.68
CA GLU A 820 7.96 -4.24 0.86
C GLU A 820 7.42 -4.29 -0.58
N ALA A 821 6.11 -4.03 -0.76
CA ALA A 821 5.47 -4.02 -2.08
C ALA A 821 6.02 -2.93 -3.03
N HIS A 822 5.82 -3.08 -4.34
CA HIS A 822 6.19 -2.03 -5.30
C HIS A 822 5.34 -0.77 -5.13
N VAL A 823 4.06 -0.93 -4.78
CA VAL A 823 3.16 0.18 -4.45
C VAL A 823 2.48 -0.12 -3.12
N GLY A 824 2.58 0.81 -2.18
CA GLY A 824 1.94 0.73 -0.88
C GLY A 824 0.77 1.71 -0.78
N ILE A 825 -0.42 1.21 -0.46
CA ILE A 825 -1.62 2.02 -0.23
C ILE A 825 -2.03 1.89 1.23
N GLY A 826 -2.31 3.02 1.86
CA GLY A 826 -2.82 3.09 3.23
C GLY A 826 -4.27 3.53 3.24
N ILE A 827 -5.13 2.88 4.01
CA ILE A 827 -6.48 3.36 4.26
C ILE A 827 -6.45 4.35 5.43
N LYS A 828 -7.17 5.47 5.29
CA LYS A 828 -7.33 6.45 6.38
C LYS A 828 -8.39 5.96 7.37
N GLY A 829 -8.04 4.97 8.18
CA GLY A 829 -8.94 4.37 9.16
C GLY A 829 -9.16 5.25 10.41
N LYS A 830 -10.20 4.91 11.19
CA LYS A 830 -10.47 5.49 12.51
C LYS A 830 -9.56 4.91 13.60
N GLU A 831 -9.00 3.72 13.40
CA GLU A 831 -8.22 2.96 14.38
C GLU A 831 -6.73 3.35 14.44
N GLY A 832 -6.26 4.14 13.46
CA GLY A 832 -4.90 4.66 13.43
C GLY A 832 -4.53 5.25 12.05
N ARG A 833 -3.58 6.19 12.03
CA ARG A 833 -3.09 6.84 10.79
C ARG A 833 -1.67 6.40 10.39
N GLN A 834 -1.21 5.29 10.94
CA GLN A 834 0.18 4.85 10.77
C GLN A 834 0.42 4.21 9.40
N ALA A 835 -0.50 3.38 8.89
CA ALA A 835 -0.43 2.87 7.52
C ALA A 835 -0.46 4.00 6.50
N SER A 836 -1.42 4.94 6.63
CA SER A 836 -1.59 6.06 5.72
C SER A 836 -0.40 7.03 5.67
N ARG A 837 0.38 7.14 6.75
CA ARG A 837 1.59 7.98 6.79
C ARG A 837 2.79 7.30 6.13
N ASN A 838 2.89 5.98 6.25
CA ASN A 838 4.02 5.20 5.73
C ASN A 838 3.80 4.68 4.30
N SER A 839 2.56 4.68 3.82
CA SER A 839 2.20 4.31 2.45
C SER A 839 2.68 5.32 1.40
N ASP A 840 2.61 4.92 0.13
CA ASP A 840 2.92 5.79 -1.01
C ASP A 840 1.68 6.61 -1.42
N TYR A 841 0.50 6.01 -1.32
CA TYR A 841 -0.81 6.64 -1.47
C TYR A 841 -1.66 6.39 -0.24
N ALA A 842 -2.50 7.34 0.14
CA ALA A 842 -3.50 7.16 1.18
C ALA A 842 -4.89 7.46 0.65
N VAL A 843 -5.80 6.50 0.76
CA VAL A 843 -7.20 6.60 0.32
C VAL A 843 -8.14 6.48 1.52
N PRO A 844 -9.31 7.11 1.52
CA PRO A 844 -10.20 7.06 2.68
C PRO A 844 -10.91 5.72 2.85
N LYS A 845 -11.35 5.10 1.75
CA LYS A 845 -12.10 3.82 1.71
C LYS A 845 -11.56 2.90 0.62
N PHE A 846 -11.81 1.60 0.77
CA PHE A 846 -11.35 0.58 -0.18
C PHE A 846 -11.91 0.77 -1.61
N LYS A 847 -13.16 1.23 -1.75
CA LYS A 847 -13.82 1.45 -3.05
C LYS A 847 -13.07 2.36 -4.02
N HIS A 848 -12.29 3.31 -3.49
CA HIS A 848 -11.52 4.24 -4.33
C HIS A 848 -10.36 3.56 -5.04
N LEU A 849 -9.96 2.36 -4.62
CA LEU A 849 -8.93 1.56 -5.30
C LEU A 849 -9.32 1.25 -6.75
N ARG A 850 -10.62 1.03 -7.02
CA ARG A 850 -11.16 0.82 -8.37
C ARG A 850 -10.78 1.97 -9.31
N LYS A 851 -11.08 3.21 -8.92
CA LYS A 851 -10.79 4.40 -9.73
C LYS A 851 -9.28 4.70 -9.79
N LEU A 852 -8.58 4.56 -8.66
CA LEU A 852 -7.15 4.83 -8.57
C LEU A 852 -6.33 3.96 -9.54
N LEU A 853 -6.63 2.67 -9.64
CA LEU A 853 -5.90 1.75 -10.52
C LEU A 853 -6.41 1.80 -11.96
N LEU A 854 -7.71 1.58 -12.16
CA LEU A 854 -8.28 1.40 -13.49
C LEU A 854 -8.30 2.69 -14.32
N ALA A 855 -8.49 3.85 -13.68
CA ALA A 855 -8.49 5.14 -14.37
C ALA A 855 -7.14 5.85 -14.24
N HIS A 856 -6.78 6.31 -13.03
CA HIS A 856 -5.58 7.14 -12.84
C HIS A 856 -4.29 6.39 -13.21
N GLY A 857 -4.10 5.16 -12.67
CA GLY A 857 -2.93 4.34 -12.96
C GLY A 857 -2.77 4.01 -14.45
N HIS A 858 -3.85 3.54 -15.09
CA HIS A 858 -3.87 3.27 -16.54
C HIS A 858 -3.47 4.49 -17.37
N LEU A 859 -4.06 5.66 -17.07
CA LEU A 859 -3.74 6.90 -17.77
C LEU A 859 -2.29 7.33 -17.56
N TYR A 860 -1.77 7.29 -16.32
CA TYR A 860 -0.38 7.67 -16.05
C TYR A 860 0.63 6.78 -16.74
N TYR A 861 0.39 5.47 -16.79
CA TYR A 861 1.25 4.58 -17.54
C TYR A 861 1.30 4.95 -19.03
N VAL A 862 0.14 5.10 -19.68
CA VAL A 862 0.09 5.42 -21.12
C VAL A 862 0.73 6.78 -21.41
N ARG A 863 0.46 7.78 -20.55
CA ARG A 863 1.04 9.13 -20.64
C ARG A 863 2.56 9.10 -20.57
N ILE A 864 3.14 8.43 -19.56
CA ILE A 864 4.60 8.35 -19.42
C ILE A 864 5.22 7.49 -20.52
N ALA A 865 4.59 6.37 -20.89
CA ALA A 865 5.13 5.51 -21.94
C ALA A 865 5.26 6.26 -23.27
N HIS A 866 4.24 7.03 -23.64
CA HIS A 866 4.25 7.86 -24.84
C HIS A 866 5.24 9.03 -24.72
N LEU A 867 5.28 9.71 -23.57
CA LEU A 867 6.25 10.78 -23.26
C LEU A 867 7.69 10.31 -23.50
N VAL A 868 8.07 9.16 -22.96
CA VAL A 868 9.41 8.58 -23.10
C VAL A 868 9.73 8.26 -24.56
N GLN A 869 8.81 7.58 -25.26
CA GLN A 869 8.99 7.22 -26.67
C GLN A 869 9.16 8.46 -27.55
N TYR A 870 8.30 9.46 -27.35
CA TYR A 870 8.35 10.73 -28.07
C TYR A 870 9.67 11.48 -27.82
N PHE A 871 10.17 11.49 -26.58
CA PHE A 871 11.45 12.12 -26.25
C PHE A 871 12.63 11.48 -26.99
N PHE A 872 12.70 10.15 -27.06
CA PHE A 872 13.75 9.46 -27.81
C PHE A 872 13.62 9.67 -29.31
N TYR A 873 12.39 9.60 -29.84
CA TYR A 873 12.08 9.85 -31.25
C TYR A 873 12.52 11.27 -31.68
N LYS A 874 12.04 12.32 -31.00
CA LYS A 874 12.32 13.71 -31.39
C LYS A 874 13.81 14.06 -31.33
N ASN A 875 14.54 13.53 -30.33
CA ASN A 875 15.98 13.78 -30.20
C ASN A 875 16.79 13.00 -31.24
N LEU A 876 16.32 11.82 -31.66
CA LEU A 876 16.92 11.09 -32.77
C LEU A 876 16.71 11.85 -34.09
N CYS A 877 15.50 12.34 -34.36
CA CYS A 877 15.20 13.18 -35.53
C CYS A 877 16.10 14.42 -35.59
N PHE A 878 16.42 14.99 -34.42
CA PHE A 878 17.27 16.17 -34.27
C PHE A 878 18.75 15.89 -34.50
N ILE A 879 19.30 14.84 -33.90
CA ILE A 879 20.74 14.59 -33.98
C ILE A 879 21.15 13.87 -35.28
N LEU A 880 20.23 13.20 -35.97
CA LEU A 880 20.57 12.45 -37.16
C LEU A 880 21.02 13.37 -38.33
N PRO A 881 20.34 14.48 -38.68
CA PRO A 881 20.84 15.44 -39.65
C PRO A 881 22.20 16.04 -39.27
N GLN A 882 22.42 16.31 -37.97
CA GLN A 882 23.71 16.79 -37.45
C GLN A 882 24.84 15.79 -37.72
N PHE A 883 24.58 14.48 -37.54
CA PHE A 883 25.51 13.40 -37.86
C PHE A 883 25.76 13.30 -39.37
N LEU A 884 24.71 13.33 -40.19
CA LEU A 884 24.82 13.27 -41.65
C LEU A 884 25.59 14.46 -42.22
N TYR A 885 25.43 15.64 -41.63
CA TYR A 885 26.17 16.83 -42.03
C TYR A 885 27.69 16.68 -41.89
N GLN A 886 28.17 15.85 -40.95
CA GLN A 886 29.61 15.63 -40.77
C GLN A 886 30.29 14.98 -41.97
N PHE A 887 29.57 14.19 -42.76
CA PHE A 887 30.07 13.62 -44.00
C PHE A 887 30.36 14.70 -45.06
N PHE A 888 29.67 15.84 -45.00
CA PHE A 888 29.81 16.93 -45.97
C PHE A 888 30.73 18.05 -45.49
N CYS A 889 31.00 18.16 -44.19
CA CYS A 889 31.88 19.20 -43.64
C CYS A 889 33.32 18.72 -43.41
N GLY A 890 33.70 17.56 -43.98
CA GLY A 890 35.03 16.97 -43.83
C GLY A 890 35.35 16.55 -42.38
N PHE A 891 34.33 16.19 -41.60
CA PHE A 891 34.47 15.80 -40.19
C PHE A 891 35.19 16.85 -39.31
N SER A 892 34.98 18.13 -39.60
CA SER A 892 35.53 19.29 -38.86
C SER A 892 34.76 19.65 -37.58
N GLN A 893 33.79 18.83 -37.16
CA GLN A 893 32.92 19.09 -36.00
C GLN A 893 32.06 20.36 -36.13
N GLN A 894 31.91 20.91 -37.34
CA GLN A 894 31.05 22.08 -37.58
C GLN A 894 29.58 21.73 -37.28
N PRO A 895 28.90 22.48 -36.39
CA PRO A 895 27.49 22.26 -36.14
C PRO A 895 26.63 22.73 -37.32
N LEU A 896 25.56 21.97 -37.60
CA LEU A 896 24.51 22.33 -38.55
C LEU A 896 23.59 23.41 -37.98
N TYR A 897 23.26 23.29 -36.69
CA TYR A 897 22.34 24.19 -35.99
C TYR A 897 23.06 25.25 -35.17
N ASP A 898 22.43 26.42 -35.07
CA ASP A 898 22.92 27.51 -34.22
C ASP A 898 22.85 27.15 -32.73
N ALA A 899 23.76 27.70 -31.94
CA ALA A 899 23.86 27.41 -30.51
C ALA A 899 22.58 27.78 -29.74
N ALA A 900 21.86 28.84 -30.15
CA ALA A 900 20.58 29.19 -29.53
C ALA A 900 19.48 28.18 -29.88
N TYR A 901 19.43 27.69 -31.12
CA TYR A 901 18.48 26.65 -31.51
C TYR A 901 18.76 25.31 -30.82
N LEU A 902 20.03 24.92 -30.66
CA LEU A 902 20.42 23.71 -29.94
C LEU A 902 19.90 23.71 -28.49
N THR A 903 19.97 24.85 -27.80
CA THR A 903 19.51 24.97 -26.41
C THR A 903 17.99 25.10 -26.30
N MET A 904 17.36 25.94 -27.13
CA MET A 904 15.92 26.21 -27.05
C MET A 904 15.03 25.06 -27.54
N TYR A 905 15.55 24.20 -28.42
CA TYR A 905 14.80 23.06 -28.97
C TYR A 905 14.17 22.17 -27.89
N ASN A 906 15.00 21.74 -26.94
CA ASN A 906 14.62 20.80 -25.90
C ASN A 906 13.98 21.46 -24.67
N ILE A 907 14.10 22.78 -24.52
CA ILE A 907 13.63 23.53 -23.35
C ILE A 907 12.32 24.27 -23.62
N CYS A 908 12.16 24.90 -24.79
CA CYS A 908 11.03 25.79 -25.08
C CYS A 908 10.14 25.26 -26.21
N PHE A 909 10.74 24.83 -27.33
CA PHE A 909 9.94 24.53 -28.54
C PHE A 909 9.18 23.21 -28.44
N THR A 910 9.77 22.18 -27.81
CA THR A 910 9.19 20.82 -27.84
C THR A 910 8.80 20.25 -26.48
N SER A 911 9.15 20.90 -25.37
CA SER A 911 8.92 20.39 -24.00
C SER A 911 7.51 20.66 -23.49
N LEU A 912 6.96 21.85 -23.74
CA LEU A 912 5.64 22.25 -23.25
C LEU A 912 4.51 21.42 -23.88
N PRO A 913 4.48 21.18 -25.21
CA PRO A 913 3.42 20.36 -25.82
C PRO A 913 3.40 18.94 -25.28
N ILE A 914 4.57 18.31 -25.16
CA ILE A 914 4.64 16.94 -24.65
C ILE A 914 4.34 16.86 -23.14
N LEU A 915 4.70 17.88 -22.36
CA LEU A 915 4.31 17.97 -20.96
C LEU A 915 2.78 18.10 -20.84
N ALA A 916 2.15 18.99 -21.61
CA ALA A 916 0.70 19.17 -21.64
C ALA A 916 -0.03 17.87 -22.05
N TYR A 917 0.45 17.19 -23.10
CA TYR A 917 -0.01 15.85 -23.48
C TYR A 917 0.08 14.88 -22.29
N SER A 918 1.25 14.78 -21.66
CA SER A 918 1.50 13.82 -20.59
C SER A 918 0.70 14.09 -19.29
N LEU A 919 0.13 15.28 -19.14
CA LEU A 919 -0.72 15.65 -18.00
C LEU A 919 -2.20 15.46 -18.31
N LEU A 920 -2.65 15.92 -19.49
CA LEU A 920 -4.08 16.10 -19.79
C LEU A 920 -4.65 15.00 -20.69
N GLU A 921 -3.82 14.26 -21.41
CA GLU A 921 -4.29 13.31 -22.42
C GLU A 921 -5.16 12.20 -21.82
N GLN A 922 -6.27 11.89 -22.48
CA GLN A 922 -7.16 10.79 -22.16
C GLN A 922 -7.46 10.01 -23.44
N HIS A 923 -6.62 9.02 -23.74
CA HIS A 923 -6.80 8.18 -24.93
C HIS A 923 -8.13 7.38 -24.90
N ILE A 924 -8.64 7.11 -23.70
CA ILE A 924 -9.96 6.55 -23.39
C ILE A 924 -10.52 7.38 -22.22
N ASN A 925 -11.82 7.68 -22.24
CA ASN A 925 -12.48 8.41 -21.15
C ASN A 925 -12.45 7.62 -19.83
N ILE A 926 -12.34 8.33 -18.71
CA ILE A 926 -12.26 7.78 -17.34
C ILE A 926 -13.48 6.91 -17.01
N ASP A 927 -14.68 7.31 -17.43
CA ASP A 927 -15.91 6.56 -17.17
C ASP A 927 -15.90 5.20 -17.89
N THR A 928 -15.37 5.17 -19.12
CA THR A 928 -15.24 3.93 -19.90
C THR A 928 -14.18 3.01 -19.29
N LEU A 929 -13.07 3.56 -18.79
CA LEU A 929 -12.05 2.77 -18.08
C LEU A 929 -12.57 2.17 -16.78
N THR A 930 -13.47 2.87 -16.08
CA THR A 930 -14.04 2.40 -14.81
C THR A 930 -15.14 1.35 -15.03
N SER A 931 -15.90 1.46 -16.13
CA SER A 931 -17.00 0.54 -16.47
C SER A 931 -16.53 -0.74 -17.19
N ASP A 932 -15.42 -0.70 -17.93
CA ASP A 932 -14.81 -1.87 -18.57
C ASP A 932 -13.39 -2.15 -18.03
N PRO A 933 -13.27 -2.89 -16.90
CA PRO A 933 -11.98 -3.18 -16.28
C PRO A 933 -11.02 -3.99 -17.16
N GLN A 934 -11.52 -4.73 -18.16
CA GLN A 934 -10.68 -5.56 -19.03
C GLN A 934 -9.68 -4.74 -19.86
N LEU A 935 -9.94 -3.44 -20.05
CA LEU A 935 -9.04 -2.52 -20.73
C LEU A 935 -7.68 -2.39 -20.03
N TYR A 936 -7.63 -2.58 -18.71
CA TYR A 936 -6.40 -2.58 -17.93
C TYR A 936 -5.40 -3.64 -18.41
N MET A 937 -5.89 -4.82 -18.79
CA MET A 937 -5.06 -5.95 -19.26
C MET A 937 -4.31 -5.64 -20.58
N LYS A 938 -4.72 -4.62 -21.33
CA LYS A 938 -3.98 -4.17 -22.54
C LYS A 938 -2.68 -3.46 -22.19
N VAL A 939 -2.61 -2.87 -21.00
CA VAL A 939 -1.48 -2.08 -20.50
C VAL A 939 -0.53 -2.93 -19.63
N SER A 940 -1.03 -4.03 -19.05
CA SER A 940 -0.25 -4.96 -18.24
C SER A 940 1.01 -5.50 -18.96
N ASP A 941 1.97 -6.03 -18.21
CA ASP A 941 3.27 -6.53 -18.69
C ASP A 941 4.14 -5.50 -19.43
N ASN A 942 3.97 -4.22 -19.08
CA ASN A 942 4.72 -3.12 -19.68
C ASN A 942 4.62 -3.07 -21.22
N ALA A 943 3.43 -3.35 -21.76
CA ALA A 943 3.21 -3.57 -23.19
C ALA A 943 3.69 -2.42 -24.08
N MET A 944 3.54 -1.16 -23.64
CA MET A 944 3.93 -0.01 -24.46
C MET A 944 5.44 0.22 -24.50
N LEU A 945 6.18 -0.09 -23.43
CA LEU A 945 7.64 0.10 -23.37
C LEU A 945 8.42 -1.19 -23.62
N GLN A 946 7.86 -2.10 -24.43
CA GLN A 946 8.60 -3.25 -24.93
C GLN A 946 9.54 -2.86 -26.08
N TRP A 947 10.47 -3.77 -26.40
CA TRP A 947 11.43 -3.60 -27.49
C TRP A 947 10.80 -3.34 -28.86
N ARG A 948 9.60 -3.89 -29.12
CA ARG A 948 8.92 -3.74 -30.42
C ARG A 948 8.48 -2.30 -30.68
N PRO A 949 7.64 -1.65 -29.83
CA PRO A 949 7.35 -0.23 -29.96
C PRO A 949 8.61 0.64 -29.98
N PHE A 950 9.57 0.36 -29.10
CA PHE A 950 10.82 1.11 -29.04
C PHE A 950 11.56 1.13 -30.40
N LEU A 951 11.78 -0.03 -31.01
CA LEU A 951 12.45 -0.13 -32.31
C LEU A 951 11.65 0.54 -33.43
N TYR A 952 10.31 0.49 -33.38
CA TYR A 952 9.45 1.20 -34.33
C TYR A 952 9.68 2.72 -34.25
N TRP A 953 9.62 3.31 -33.04
CA TRP A 953 9.86 4.74 -32.85
C TRP A 953 11.28 5.16 -33.22
N THR A 954 12.29 4.32 -32.93
CA THR A 954 13.67 4.55 -33.37
C THR A 954 13.78 4.53 -34.90
N PHE A 955 13.12 3.59 -35.58
CA PHE A 955 13.08 3.54 -37.04
C PHE A 955 12.41 4.76 -37.64
N LEU A 956 11.25 5.17 -37.10
CA LEU A 956 10.53 6.36 -37.54
C LEU A 956 11.42 7.61 -37.41
N GLY A 957 12.08 7.79 -36.26
CA GLY A 957 12.96 8.93 -36.05
C GLY A 957 14.21 8.93 -36.96
N ALA A 958 14.70 7.74 -37.32
CA ALA A 958 15.77 7.60 -38.31
C ALA A 958 15.29 7.93 -39.73
N PHE A 959 14.10 7.47 -40.11
CA PHE A 959 13.50 7.74 -41.42
C PHE A 959 13.28 9.24 -41.63
N GLU A 960 12.63 9.91 -40.69
CA GLU A 960 12.36 11.34 -40.80
C GLU A 960 13.64 12.18 -40.76
N GLY A 961 14.60 11.83 -39.90
CA GLY A 961 15.91 12.50 -39.89
C GLY A 961 16.66 12.40 -41.23
N LEU A 962 16.51 11.27 -41.95
CA LEU A 962 17.04 11.12 -43.30
C LEU A 962 16.30 12.00 -44.31
N VAL A 963 14.96 12.03 -44.25
CA VAL A 963 14.11 12.87 -45.12
C VAL A 963 14.41 14.35 -44.93
N PHE A 964 14.58 14.81 -43.68
CA PHE A 964 14.90 16.21 -43.40
C PHE A 964 16.24 16.62 -44.04
N PHE A 965 17.28 15.81 -43.85
CA PHE A 965 18.61 16.13 -44.34
C PHE A 965 18.69 16.03 -45.87
N PHE A 966 18.32 14.88 -46.44
CA PHE A 966 18.43 14.66 -47.88
C PHE A 966 17.42 15.48 -48.68
N GLY A 967 16.23 15.72 -48.14
CA GLY A 967 15.23 16.58 -48.76
C GLY A 967 15.74 18.00 -48.99
N VAL A 968 16.34 18.61 -47.97
CA VAL A 968 16.93 19.96 -48.10
C VAL A 968 18.23 19.90 -48.92
N TYR A 969 19.01 18.83 -48.83
CA TYR A 969 20.21 18.66 -49.66
C TYR A 969 19.88 18.65 -51.16
N PHE A 970 18.84 17.93 -51.57
CA PHE A 970 18.38 17.91 -52.96
C PHE A 970 17.82 19.26 -53.41
N LEU A 971 17.19 20.01 -52.52
CA LEU A 971 16.76 21.39 -52.80
C LEU A 971 17.97 22.29 -53.13
N PHE A 972 19.07 22.14 -52.39
CA PHE A 972 20.28 22.95 -52.52
C PHE A 972 21.20 22.57 -53.71
N GLN A 973 20.89 21.49 -54.44
CA GLN A 973 21.59 21.19 -55.71
C GLN A 973 21.36 22.28 -56.75
N ASN A 974 20.22 22.97 -56.67
CA ASN A 974 19.95 24.15 -57.49
C ASN A 974 20.54 25.40 -56.82
N SER A 975 21.47 26.07 -57.51
CA SER A 975 22.24 27.20 -56.95
C SER A 975 21.44 28.50 -56.77
N SER A 976 20.25 28.63 -57.39
CA SER A 976 19.42 29.84 -57.39
C SER A 976 18.01 29.54 -56.85
N LEU A 977 17.87 29.52 -55.54
CA LEU A 977 16.58 29.28 -54.88
C LEU A 977 15.79 30.56 -54.59
N GLU A 978 16.44 31.73 -54.53
CA GLU A 978 15.75 33.03 -54.46
C GLU A 978 15.41 33.55 -55.86
N ASP A 979 14.26 34.24 -55.97
CA ASP A 979 13.85 34.95 -57.20
C ASP A 979 14.88 36.01 -57.64
N ASN A 980 15.70 36.48 -56.70
CA ASN A 980 16.76 37.47 -56.90
C ASN A 980 18.14 36.86 -57.23
N GLY A 981 18.25 35.53 -57.30
CA GLY A 981 19.48 34.81 -57.67
C GLY A 981 20.60 34.79 -56.61
N LYS A 982 20.31 35.15 -55.35
CA LYS A 982 21.30 35.09 -54.27
C LYS A 982 21.55 33.66 -53.79
N VAL A 983 22.76 33.44 -53.27
CA VAL A 983 23.21 32.14 -52.77
C VAL A 983 22.87 31.99 -51.29
N PHE A 984 22.44 30.79 -50.91
CA PHE A 984 22.15 30.41 -49.53
C PHE A 984 23.41 29.94 -48.78
N GLY A 985 23.59 30.44 -47.56
CA GLY A 985 24.71 30.07 -46.68
C GLY A 985 24.47 28.79 -45.90
N ASN A 986 25.51 28.25 -45.25
CA ASN A 986 25.41 27.04 -44.41
C ASN A 986 24.33 27.15 -43.31
N TRP A 987 24.20 28.32 -42.68
CA TRP A 987 23.22 28.57 -41.63
C TRP A 987 21.79 28.56 -42.17
N THR A 988 21.55 28.99 -43.41
CA THR A 988 20.22 28.89 -44.05
C THR A 988 19.82 27.43 -44.27
N PHE A 989 20.76 26.57 -44.67
CA PHE A 989 20.54 25.13 -44.81
C PHE A 989 20.15 24.52 -43.47
N GLY A 990 20.90 24.81 -42.41
CA GLY A 990 20.61 24.37 -41.05
C GLY A 990 19.25 24.86 -40.53
N THR A 991 18.86 26.11 -40.81
CA THR A 991 17.55 26.63 -40.40
C THR A 991 16.40 25.96 -41.13
N ILE A 992 16.51 25.65 -42.43
CA ILE A 992 15.44 24.95 -43.16
C ILE A 992 15.23 23.56 -42.58
N VAL A 993 16.31 22.79 -42.38
CA VAL A 993 16.24 21.46 -41.75
C VAL A 993 15.60 21.56 -40.37
N PHE A 994 15.96 22.58 -39.58
CA PHE A 994 15.40 22.80 -38.25
C PHE A 994 13.92 23.20 -38.28
N THR A 995 13.49 24.01 -39.24
CA THR A 995 12.08 24.39 -39.44
C THR A 995 11.23 23.15 -39.76
N VAL A 996 11.65 22.34 -40.74
CA VAL A 996 10.96 21.09 -41.09
C VAL A 996 10.86 20.19 -39.86
N LEU A 997 11.95 20.08 -39.09
CA LEU A 997 12.00 19.26 -37.90
C LEU A 997 11.01 19.73 -36.82
N VAL A 998 11.01 21.01 -36.43
CA VAL A 998 10.14 21.51 -35.35
C VAL A 998 8.66 21.35 -35.71
N PHE A 999 8.31 21.64 -36.97
CA PHE A 999 6.94 21.45 -37.45
C PHE A 999 6.56 19.97 -37.49
N THR A 1000 7.42 19.09 -38.01
CA THR A 1000 7.12 17.66 -38.11
C THR A 1000 6.91 17.03 -36.74
N VAL A 1001 7.83 17.24 -35.78
CA VAL A 1001 7.69 16.61 -34.45
C VAL A 1001 6.45 17.12 -33.70
N THR A 1002 6.13 18.42 -33.83
CA THR A 1002 4.98 19.02 -33.15
C THR A 1002 3.66 18.58 -33.78
N LEU A 1003 3.59 18.51 -35.11
CA LEU A 1003 2.42 18.00 -35.82
C LEU A 1003 2.26 16.49 -35.64
N LYS A 1004 3.34 15.72 -35.54
CA LYS A 1004 3.31 14.30 -35.16
C LYS A 1004 2.62 14.12 -33.81
N LEU A 1005 3.01 14.90 -32.80
CA LEU A 1005 2.35 14.87 -31.48
C LEU A 1005 0.87 15.25 -31.56
N ALA A 1006 0.52 16.25 -32.38
CA ALA A 1006 -0.85 16.63 -32.63
C ALA A 1006 -1.68 15.50 -33.28
N LEU A 1007 -1.10 14.71 -34.19
CA LEU A 1007 -1.75 13.55 -34.79
C LEU A 1007 -1.96 12.40 -33.81
N ASP A 1008 -1.05 12.23 -32.83
CA ASP A 1008 -1.14 11.18 -31.82
C ASP A 1008 -2.15 11.50 -30.70
N THR A 1009 -2.37 12.79 -30.42
CA THR A 1009 -3.31 13.26 -29.39
C THR A 1009 -4.74 12.87 -29.75
N ARG A 1010 -5.46 12.25 -28.81
CA ARG A 1010 -6.88 11.89 -28.99
C ARG A 1010 -7.78 12.86 -28.24
N PHE A 1011 -7.30 13.42 -27.13
CA PHE A 1011 -8.05 14.32 -26.29
C PHE A 1011 -7.60 15.79 -26.47
N TRP A 1012 -8.30 16.50 -27.34
CA TRP A 1012 -8.04 17.90 -27.64
C TRP A 1012 -8.72 18.83 -26.62
N THR A 1013 -7.95 19.29 -25.63
CA THR A 1013 -8.37 20.35 -24.70
C THR A 1013 -7.94 21.73 -25.19
N TRP A 1014 -8.58 22.78 -24.70
CA TRP A 1014 -8.19 24.17 -25.02
C TRP A 1014 -6.73 24.47 -24.63
N MET A 1015 -6.25 23.90 -23.51
CA MET A 1015 -4.86 24.03 -23.06
C MET A 1015 -3.90 23.32 -24.03
N ASN A 1016 -4.22 22.09 -24.45
CA ASN A 1016 -3.37 21.34 -25.38
C ASN A 1016 -3.27 22.04 -26.75
N HIS A 1017 -4.41 22.54 -27.27
CA HIS A 1017 -4.43 23.41 -28.45
C HIS A 1017 -3.53 24.64 -28.29
N PHE A 1018 -3.71 25.38 -27.20
CA PHE A 1018 -2.95 26.60 -26.93
C PHE A 1018 -1.45 26.33 -26.89
N VAL A 1019 -1.02 25.25 -26.22
CA VAL A 1019 0.41 24.95 -26.08
C VAL A 1019 1.02 24.44 -27.38
N ILE A 1020 0.34 23.55 -28.13
CA ILE A 1020 0.85 23.04 -29.42
C ILE A 1020 1.04 24.18 -30.42
N TRP A 1021 0.00 24.97 -30.68
CA TRP A 1021 0.06 26.08 -31.63
C TRP A 1021 0.92 27.23 -31.11
N GLY A 1022 0.85 27.49 -29.80
CA GLY A 1022 1.68 28.49 -29.13
C GLY A 1022 3.17 28.18 -29.25
N SER A 1023 3.59 26.92 -29.15
CA SER A 1023 4.99 26.52 -29.35
C SER A 1023 5.47 26.73 -30.78
N LEU A 1024 4.63 26.44 -31.79
CA LEU A 1024 4.96 26.72 -33.20
C LEU A 1024 5.04 28.23 -33.47
N ALA A 1025 4.07 29.01 -32.97
CA ALA A 1025 4.08 30.46 -33.08
C ALA A 1025 5.29 31.08 -32.37
N PHE A 1026 5.64 30.58 -31.18
CA PHE A 1026 6.81 31.01 -30.43
C PHE A 1026 8.11 30.70 -31.17
N TYR A 1027 8.23 29.55 -31.83
CA TYR A 1027 9.38 29.25 -32.68
C TYR A 1027 9.54 30.27 -33.81
N VAL A 1028 8.46 30.58 -34.54
CA VAL A 1028 8.51 31.56 -35.63
C VAL A 1028 8.86 32.95 -35.08
N PHE A 1029 8.19 33.39 -34.00
CA PHE A 1029 8.44 34.68 -33.37
C PHE A 1029 9.90 34.81 -32.87
N PHE A 1030 10.39 33.80 -32.14
CA PHE A 1030 11.75 33.77 -31.65
C PHE A 1030 12.77 33.81 -32.79
N SER A 1031 12.53 33.07 -33.87
CA SER A 1031 13.43 33.02 -35.04
C SER A 1031 13.51 34.39 -35.75
N PHE A 1032 12.39 35.11 -35.87
CA PHE A 1032 12.39 36.50 -36.37
C PHE A 1032 13.10 37.46 -35.42
N PHE A 1033 12.83 37.36 -34.13
CA PHE A 1033 13.41 38.26 -33.12
C PHE A 1033 14.92 38.07 -32.99
N TRP A 1034 15.39 36.82 -32.93
CA TRP A 1034 16.80 36.45 -32.88
C TRP A 1034 17.54 36.85 -34.17
N GLY A 1035 16.91 36.65 -35.33
CA GLY A 1035 17.46 37.02 -36.63
C GLY A 1035 17.44 38.53 -36.94
N GLY A 1036 16.62 39.32 -36.26
CA GLY A 1036 16.38 40.74 -36.61
C GLY A 1036 16.92 41.76 -35.61
N VAL A 1037 16.54 41.66 -34.33
CA VAL A 1037 16.66 42.78 -33.38
C VAL A 1037 17.92 42.72 -32.54
N ILE A 1038 18.41 41.51 -32.27
CA ILE A 1038 19.18 41.28 -31.05
C ILE A 1038 20.70 41.61 -31.18
N TRP A 1039 21.37 41.52 -32.33
CA TRP A 1039 22.76 42.01 -32.48
C TRP A 1039 23.19 42.15 -33.97
N GLN A 1040 23.80 43.29 -34.34
CA GLN A 1040 24.28 43.59 -35.73
C GLN A 1040 25.49 42.75 -36.20
N GLN A 1041 26.06 41.89 -35.35
CA GLN A 1041 27.32 41.17 -35.61
C GLN A 1041 27.22 39.67 -35.28
N GLN A 1042 26.06 39.06 -35.56
CA GLN A 1042 25.78 37.63 -35.32
C GLN A 1042 25.73 36.81 -36.61
N ARG A 1043 26.06 35.52 -36.52
CA ARG A 1043 26.10 34.56 -37.64
C ARG A 1043 24.73 34.31 -38.31
N MET A 1044 23.64 34.61 -37.60
CA MET A 1044 22.25 34.39 -38.03
C MET A 1044 21.52 35.68 -38.46
N TYR A 1045 22.23 36.80 -38.64
CA TYR A 1045 21.61 38.08 -38.97
C TYR A 1045 20.80 38.02 -40.28
N PHE A 1046 19.50 38.30 -40.19
CA PHE A 1046 18.49 38.26 -41.26
C PHE A 1046 18.37 36.93 -42.04
N VAL A 1047 19.05 35.87 -41.61
CA VAL A 1047 19.10 34.55 -42.26
C VAL A 1047 17.71 33.91 -42.34
N PHE A 1048 16.95 33.98 -41.24
CA PHE A 1048 15.59 33.43 -41.19
C PHE A 1048 14.61 34.18 -42.09
N ALA A 1049 14.70 35.51 -42.15
CA ALA A 1049 13.86 36.31 -43.04
C ALA A 1049 14.21 36.06 -44.52
N HIS A 1050 15.50 35.96 -44.86
CA HIS A 1050 15.96 35.58 -46.21
C HIS A 1050 15.51 34.19 -46.63
N MET A 1051 15.47 33.22 -45.71
CA MET A 1051 14.97 31.88 -46.01
C MET A 1051 13.49 31.89 -46.45
N LEU A 1052 12.67 32.76 -45.84
CA LEU A 1052 11.22 32.81 -46.07
C LEU A 1052 10.80 33.62 -47.30
N THR A 1053 11.71 34.37 -47.93
CA THR A 1053 11.39 35.12 -49.16
C THR A 1053 11.30 34.21 -50.39
N SER A 1054 11.93 33.03 -50.37
CA SER A 1054 11.86 32.07 -51.48
C SER A 1054 10.56 31.27 -51.43
N VAL A 1055 9.81 31.23 -52.53
CA VAL A 1055 8.61 30.37 -52.66
C VAL A 1055 8.99 28.88 -52.73
N SER A 1056 10.15 28.59 -53.32
CA SER A 1056 10.68 27.23 -53.45
C SER A 1056 10.93 26.57 -52.08
N THR A 1057 11.47 27.34 -51.12
CA THR A 1057 11.70 26.83 -49.76
C THR A 1057 10.39 26.53 -49.04
N TRP A 1058 9.34 27.35 -49.19
CA TRP A 1058 8.01 27.08 -48.62
C TRP A 1058 7.39 25.78 -49.14
N LEU A 1059 7.37 25.58 -50.46
CA LEU A 1059 6.84 24.35 -51.07
C LEU A 1059 7.62 23.12 -50.62
N ALA A 1060 8.96 23.23 -50.55
CA ALA A 1060 9.81 22.16 -50.07
C ALA A 1060 9.54 21.84 -48.59
N ILE A 1061 9.43 22.84 -47.71
CA ILE A 1061 9.12 22.63 -46.28
C ILE A 1061 7.80 21.88 -46.11
N ILE A 1062 6.73 22.32 -46.79
CA ILE A 1062 5.41 21.69 -46.71
C ILE A 1062 5.47 20.24 -47.23
N LEU A 1063 6.14 20.02 -48.36
CA LEU A 1063 6.30 18.68 -48.94
C LEU A 1063 7.08 17.74 -48.01
N LEU A 1064 8.17 18.22 -47.41
CA LEU A 1064 8.99 17.42 -46.50
C LEU A 1064 8.24 17.06 -45.22
N ILE A 1065 7.45 17.99 -44.66
CA ILE A 1065 6.58 17.70 -43.52
C ILE A 1065 5.56 16.62 -43.90
N PHE A 1066 4.91 16.73 -45.06
CA PHE A 1066 3.94 15.74 -45.51
C PHE A 1066 4.55 14.36 -45.72
N ILE A 1067 5.68 14.26 -46.43
CA ILE A 1067 6.39 12.99 -46.67
C ILE A 1067 6.81 12.34 -45.35
N SER A 1068 7.25 13.15 -44.38
CA SER A 1068 7.68 12.66 -43.08
C SER A 1068 6.52 12.10 -42.25
N LEU A 1069 5.36 12.76 -42.26
CA LEU A 1069 4.18 12.33 -41.50
C LEU A 1069 3.35 11.24 -42.19
N PHE A 1070 3.51 11.05 -43.50
CA PHE A 1070 2.69 10.13 -44.29
C PHE A 1070 2.71 8.66 -43.77
N PRO A 1071 3.86 8.04 -43.41
CA PRO A 1071 3.88 6.70 -42.86
C PRO A 1071 3.05 6.56 -41.59
N GLU A 1072 3.05 7.59 -40.74
CA GLU A 1072 2.28 7.58 -39.50
C GLU A 1072 0.79 7.72 -39.77
N ILE A 1073 0.39 8.63 -40.67
CA ILE A 1073 -1.01 8.80 -41.07
C ILE A 1073 -1.56 7.45 -41.58
N LEU A 1074 -0.79 6.74 -42.40
CA LEU A 1074 -1.17 5.42 -42.89
C LEU A 1074 -1.34 4.41 -41.74
N LEU A 1075 -0.42 4.39 -40.78
CA LEU A 1075 -0.48 3.50 -39.63
C LEU A 1075 -1.69 3.77 -38.73
N ILE A 1076 -1.98 5.04 -38.44
CA ILE A 1076 -3.14 5.46 -37.64
C ILE A 1076 -4.43 4.99 -38.32
N VAL A 1077 -4.55 5.20 -39.64
CA VAL A 1077 -5.71 4.75 -40.42
C VAL A 1077 -5.87 3.23 -40.35
N LEU A 1078 -4.80 2.46 -40.58
CA LEU A 1078 -4.84 1.00 -40.53
C LEU A 1078 -5.22 0.47 -39.14
N LYS A 1079 -4.67 1.08 -38.08
CA LYS A 1079 -4.96 0.69 -36.69
C LYS A 1079 -6.43 0.95 -36.34
N ASN A 1080 -6.94 2.13 -36.66
CA ASN A 1080 -8.32 2.52 -36.36
C ASN A 1080 -9.34 1.67 -37.13
N ILE A 1081 -9.07 1.32 -38.40
CA ILE A 1081 -9.93 0.43 -39.18
C ILE A 1081 -9.98 -0.97 -38.55
N LYS A 1082 -8.83 -1.51 -38.14
CA LYS A 1082 -8.75 -2.84 -37.54
C LYS A 1082 -9.48 -2.90 -36.20
N GLU A 1083 -9.35 -1.87 -35.36
CA GLU A 1083 -10.08 -1.75 -34.09
C GLU A 1083 -11.60 -1.68 -34.32
N LYS A 1084 -12.05 -0.88 -35.29
CA LYS A 1084 -13.48 -0.78 -35.65
C LYS A 1084 -14.05 -2.12 -36.12
N ASN A 1085 -13.32 -2.85 -36.97
CA ASN A 1085 -13.73 -4.17 -37.43
C ASN A 1085 -13.79 -5.20 -36.28
N HIS A 1086 -12.89 -5.10 -35.30
CA HIS A 1086 -12.90 -5.98 -34.13
C HIS A 1086 -14.07 -5.69 -33.18
N GLN A 1087 -14.41 -4.41 -32.99
CA GLN A 1087 -15.58 -4.00 -32.20
C GLN A 1087 -16.90 -4.42 -32.86
N VAL A 1088 -17.02 -4.29 -34.18
CA VAL A 1088 -18.21 -4.76 -34.93
C VAL A 1088 -18.36 -6.28 -34.82
N ARG A 1089 -17.24 -7.02 -34.94
CA ARG A 1089 -17.26 -8.49 -34.84
C ARG A 1089 -17.61 -8.98 -33.43
N ASN A 1090 -17.16 -8.29 -32.38
CA ASN A 1090 -17.53 -8.60 -30.98
C ASN A 1090 -18.96 -8.18 -30.61
N LYS A 1091 -19.61 -7.29 -31.37
CA LYS A 1091 -21.04 -6.96 -31.21
C LYS A 1091 -21.97 -7.89 -32.00
N MET A 1092 -21.43 -8.60 -33.00
CA MET A 1092 -22.18 -9.56 -33.84
C MET A 1092 -22.11 -11.00 -33.34
N MET A 1093 -21.09 -11.35 -32.55
CA MET A 1093 -21.06 -12.55 -31.70
C MET A 1093 -21.72 -12.24 -30.38
#